data_AF-A0A3B1KBZ2-F1
#
_entry.id   AF-A0A3B1KBZ2-F1
#
_cell.length_a   1.000
_cell.length_b   1.000
_cell.length_c   1.000
_cell.angle_alpha   90.00
_cell.angle_beta   90.00
_cell.angle_gamma   90.00
#
_symmetry.space_group_name_H-M   'P 1'
#
loop_
_entity.id
_entity.type
_entity.pdbx_description
1 polymer ?
#
loop_
_entity_poly.entity_id
_entity_poly.type
_entity_poly.pdbx_seq_one_letter_code
_entity_poly.pdbx_strand_id
1 'polypeptide(L)'
;MFSSLLRALLSASGILCILLFNVIQYTSKIIVVDTPSYDPCSNYTSLDQSWRGTNETGGSNCDIYTNWNGWYRLLYNGMSTQMPESCVNVSRCGTNIPLWLSGSHPQISDGIVTRGICGNSGSDCCYSRSNPIQVKACPGNYYVYRLVKPTVSLPMPAYCAATGDPCYNYTALDQPWRSTNATGLRICDARFNGNGWYRLLYNGMNIRMPESCTNYYSCGTYITFWLNGPHPQISDGIVTRQACGSGIKACPGNYYVYEFVKPNVCNAAYCSVSSVSTVNTANITSDPCSVYRNFSSNGRNPIPYYYYSSVYDDTLVEWNGWYRLYLQGSSAQIPELHWCSSYMACGGYAALLLEGPHPLPEDGIVTRDIYGFYPDTSGSKQCIKNSRSNPIQVKACPGNYYVYRLVKPPVSLPMPTYCAVVVDTPSYDPCSNYTSLDQSWRGTNETVGYNCDRSTNWNGWYRLLYNGMSTQMPESCVNVSRCGTDVPLWLSGSHPQISDGIVTRGICGNYGSDCCFFRSFPIRVKACPGNYYVYEFVKTIFCYSAYCNSNIQTARPPVCWSLVPSVTPTGDPCYNYTALDQPWRVTNVTGLWICDGFTGNGWYRLLYYGMNIRMPENCTTFDSCGTFVTVWLNGSHPQISDGIVTRQACESWWRYHGCCDYSVSIRVKACPGNYYVYEFVRTNFCPGAYCAARNLPFQARNLSFQARNLPFQSRDLPFQACNLPFCHSKNVTCNSQHLTCHSAIPSP
;
A
#
# COMPACT_ATOMS: atom_id res chain seq x y z
N MET A 1 66.02 -32.50 11.67
CA MET A 1 65.62 -31.18 11.15
C MET A 1 64.11 -30.91 11.11
N PHE A 2 63.21 -31.90 11.31
CA PHE A 2 61.75 -31.64 11.40
C PHE A 2 61.21 -31.40 12.83
N SER A 3 61.99 -31.68 13.88
CA SER A 3 61.54 -31.47 15.28
C SER A 3 61.78 -30.05 15.79
N SER A 4 62.76 -29.33 15.24
CA SER A 4 63.13 -27.96 15.64
C SER A 4 62.23 -26.89 15.01
N LEU A 5 61.67 -27.13 13.82
CA LEU A 5 60.72 -26.21 13.18
C LEU A 5 59.32 -26.27 13.82
N LEU A 6 58.89 -27.44 14.29
CA LEU A 6 57.57 -27.62 14.90
C LEU A 6 57.48 -26.98 16.29
N ARG A 7 58.58 -26.93 17.04
CA ARG A 7 58.65 -26.22 18.34
C ARG A 7 58.66 -24.69 18.18
N ALA A 8 59.22 -24.17 17.10
CA ALA A 8 59.19 -22.74 16.81
C ALA A 8 57.80 -22.25 16.32
N LEU A 9 57.04 -23.10 15.63
CA LEU A 9 55.65 -22.81 15.20
C LEU A 9 54.63 -22.91 16.34
N LEU A 10 54.88 -23.72 17.37
CA LEU A 10 54.01 -23.83 18.55
C LEU A 10 54.27 -22.75 19.62
N SER A 11 55.43 -22.07 19.61
CA SER A 11 55.68 -20.92 20.50
C SER A 11 55.18 -19.59 19.93
N ALA A 12 55.05 -19.48 18.60
CA ALA A 12 54.56 -18.26 17.95
C ALA A 12 53.03 -18.08 18.05
N SER A 13 52.28 -19.17 18.17
CA SER A 13 50.82 -19.16 18.36
C SER A 13 50.38 -18.92 19.81
N GLY A 14 51.25 -19.19 20.79
CA GLY A 14 51.00 -18.87 22.21
C GLY A 14 51.17 -17.38 22.54
N ILE A 15 52.15 -16.70 21.93
CA ILE A 15 52.47 -15.30 22.24
C ILE A 15 51.47 -14.34 21.59
N LEU A 16 50.93 -14.68 20.40
CA LEU A 16 49.85 -13.92 19.78
C LEU A 16 48.54 -14.00 20.60
N CYS A 17 48.29 -15.14 21.25
CA CYS A 17 47.13 -15.34 22.11
C CYS A 17 47.25 -14.56 23.44
N ILE A 18 48.45 -14.50 24.04
CA ILE A 18 48.69 -13.78 25.31
C ILE A 18 48.70 -12.25 25.10
N LEU A 19 49.15 -11.75 23.94
CA LEU A 19 49.06 -10.31 23.61
C LEU A 19 47.61 -9.89 23.28
N LEU A 20 46.81 -10.74 22.65
CA LEU A 20 45.38 -10.50 22.47
C LEU A 20 44.62 -10.53 23.80
N PHE A 21 44.98 -11.42 24.74
CA PHE A 21 44.38 -11.43 26.08
C PHE A 21 44.76 -10.22 26.94
N ASN A 22 45.97 -9.67 26.80
CA ASN A 22 46.39 -8.48 27.56
C ASN A 22 45.91 -7.15 26.94
N VAL A 23 45.60 -7.10 25.64
CA VAL A 23 44.96 -5.92 25.01
C VAL A 23 43.45 -5.87 25.31
N ILE A 24 42.81 -7.01 25.58
CA ILE A 24 41.38 -7.06 25.95
C ILE A 24 41.14 -6.69 27.44
N GLN A 25 42.16 -6.74 28.30
CA GLN A 25 42.02 -6.42 29.73
C GLN A 25 42.05 -4.92 30.08
N TYR A 26 42.43 -4.02 29.17
CA TYR A 26 42.48 -2.58 29.47
C TYR A 26 41.38 -1.72 28.85
N THR A 27 40.54 -2.29 27.98
CA THR A 27 39.38 -1.56 27.44
C THR A 27 38.22 -2.52 27.18
N SER A 28 37.55 -2.96 28.24
CA SER A 28 36.11 -3.23 28.29
C SER A 28 35.75 -3.85 29.64
N LYS A 29 35.03 -3.10 30.50
CA LYS A 29 34.17 -3.74 31.50
C LYS A 29 33.08 -4.50 30.74
N ILE A 30 33.35 -5.75 30.38
CA ILE A 30 32.33 -6.67 29.89
C ILE A 30 31.47 -7.02 31.11
N ILE A 31 30.31 -6.38 31.21
CA ILE A 31 29.25 -6.79 32.13
C ILE A 31 28.71 -8.10 31.57
N VAL A 32 28.96 -9.20 32.28
CA VAL A 32 28.32 -10.49 31.99
C VAL A 32 26.82 -10.31 32.21
N VAL A 33 26.04 -10.36 31.13
CA VAL A 33 24.57 -10.35 31.18
C VAL A 33 24.12 -11.73 31.62
N ASP A 34 24.01 -11.92 32.92
CA ASP A 34 23.46 -13.14 33.50
C ASP A 34 21.94 -13.13 33.27
N THR A 35 21.46 -13.89 32.29
CA THR A 35 20.02 -14.01 32.01
C THR A 35 19.36 -14.91 33.07
N PRO A 36 18.38 -14.41 33.83
CA PRO A 36 17.74 -15.20 34.89
C PRO A 36 16.99 -16.41 34.31
N SER A 37 16.93 -17.52 35.07
CA SER A 37 16.23 -18.76 34.71
C SER A 37 14.70 -18.65 34.71
N TYR A 38 14.16 -17.48 35.09
CA TYR A 38 12.74 -17.16 35.16
C TYR A 38 12.48 -15.76 34.60
N ASP A 39 11.25 -15.51 34.12
CA ASP A 39 10.88 -14.19 33.60
C ASP A 39 10.69 -13.18 34.75
N PRO A 40 11.50 -12.11 34.82
CA PRO A 40 11.34 -11.09 35.85
C PRO A 40 10.06 -10.26 35.73
N CYS A 41 9.35 -10.32 34.60
CA CYS A 41 8.01 -9.76 34.45
C CYS A 41 6.94 -10.58 35.19
N SER A 42 7.25 -11.81 35.58
CA SER A 42 6.34 -12.69 36.33
C SER A 42 6.74 -12.84 37.80
N ASN A 43 7.95 -12.42 38.17
CA ASN A 43 8.48 -12.54 39.53
C ASN A 43 9.34 -11.31 39.89
N TYR A 44 8.71 -10.35 40.57
CA TYR A 44 9.30 -9.09 41.03
C TYR A 44 8.75 -8.66 42.38
N THR A 45 9.46 -7.77 43.07
CA THR A 45 9.00 -7.12 44.30
C THR A 45 8.49 -5.70 44.00
N SER A 46 7.31 -5.35 44.51
CA SER A 46 6.76 -4.00 44.36
C SER A 46 7.47 -3.00 45.28
N LEU A 47 7.91 -1.87 44.71
CA LEU A 47 8.42 -0.70 45.44
C LEU A 47 7.38 0.41 45.35
N ASP A 48 6.58 0.56 46.40
CA ASP A 48 5.50 1.55 46.49
C ASP A 48 5.71 2.51 47.67
N GLN A 49 6.98 2.82 47.99
CA GLN A 49 7.25 3.82 49.01
C GLN A 49 6.91 5.20 48.46
N SER A 50 5.92 5.86 49.06
CA SER A 50 5.44 7.19 48.62
C SER A 50 6.55 8.23 48.50
N TRP A 51 7.54 8.20 49.39
CA TRP A 51 8.66 9.14 49.38
C TRP A 51 9.50 9.11 48.09
N ARG A 52 9.41 8.07 47.25
CA ARG A 52 10.17 7.95 45.99
C ARG A 52 9.65 8.85 44.86
N GLY A 53 8.47 9.45 45.00
CA GLY A 53 7.86 10.26 43.95
C GLY A 53 8.64 11.54 43.63
N THR A 54 8.74 11.91 42.35
CA THR A 54 9.43 13.15 41.92
C THR A 54 8.85 14.43 42.51
N ASN A 55 7.60 14.43 42.95
CA ASN A 55 6.97 15.56 43.63
C ASN A 55 7.36 15.68 45.11
N GLU A 56 7.81 14.59 45.74
CA GLU A 56 8.17 14.57 47.15
C GLU A 56 9.48 15.33 47.39
N THR A 57 9.49 16.22 48.39
CA THR A 57 10.64 17.07 48.74
C THR A 57 11.26 16.67 50.06
N GLY A 58 12.58 16.85 50.18
CA GLY A 58 13.27 16.92 51.47
C GLY A 58 13.15 15.65 52.31
N GLY A 59 14.15 14.78 52.23
CA GLY A 59 14.20 13.59 53.08
C GLY A 59 15.61 13.02 53.22
N SER A 60 15.78 12.22 54.27
CA SER A 60 17.01 11.51 54.62
C SER A 60 16.97 10.04 54.13
N ASN A 61 16.16 9.74 53.11
CA ASN A 61 16.08 8.38 52.57
C ASN A 61 17.27 8.11 51.65
N CYS A 62 17.80 6.90 51.77
CA CYS A 62 19.02 6.51 51.09
C CYS A 62 19.00 5.02 50.74
N ASP A 63 19.17 4.71 49.45
CA ASP A 63 19.14 3.35 48.93
C ASP A 63 20.50 2.62 49.06
N ILE A 64 21.51 3.27 49.65
CA ILE A 64 22.84 2.67 49.93
C ILE A 64 22.79 1.54 50.96
N TYR A 65 21.82 1.61 51.89
CA TYR A 65 21.63 0.65 52.97
C TYR A 65 20.59 -0.41 52.61
N THR A 66 19.89 -0.23 51.49
CA THR A 66 18.92 -1.19 50.97
C THR A 66 19.65 -2.42 50.43
N ASN A 67 19.20 -3.60 50.86
CA ASN A 67 19.68 -4.87 50.31
C ASN A 67 18.92 -5.18 49.00
N TRP A 68 19.54 -4.84 47.88
CA TRP A 68 18.98 -5.06 46.56
C TRP A 68 19.21 -6.51 46.08
N ASN A 69 18.14 -7.31 46.05
CA ASN A 69 18.18 -8.67 45.53
C ASN A 69 16.92 -8.96 44.69
N GLY A 70 17.14 -9.31 43.42
CA GLY A 70 16.08 -9.63 42.47
C GLY A 70 15.60 -8.42 41.64
N TRP A 71 14.38 -8.52 41.14
CA TRP A 71 13.76 -7.54 40.24
C TRP A 71 12.66 -6.77 40.97
N TYR A 72 12.54 -5.49 40.65
CA TYR A 72 11.62 -4.58 41.32
C TYR A 72 10.71 -3.87 40.33
N ARG A 73 9.45 -3.65 40.72
CA ARG A 73 8.49 -2.83 39.97
C ARG A 73 8.19 -1.57 40.76
N LEU A 74 8.35 -0.41 40.15
CA LEU A 74 8.02 0.87 40.78
C LEU A 74 6.51 1.13 40.72
N LEU A 75 5.96 1.45 41.88
CA LEU A 75 4.59 1.90 42.06
C LEU A 75 4.61 3.25 42.79
N TYR A 76 3.56 4.04 42.60
CA TYR A 76 3.32 5.25 43.38
C TYR A 76 1.85 5.28 43.80
N ASN A 77 1.60 5.15 45.10
CA ASN A 77 0.27 5.03 45.70
C ASN A 77 -0.56 3.90 45.05
N GLY A 78 0.06 2.73 44.85
CA GLY A 78 -0.56 1.55 44.24
C GLY A 78 -0.70 1.60 42.72
N MET A 79 -0.36 2.72 42.06
CA MET A 79 -0.42 2.88 40.61
C MET A 79 0.93 2.58 39.95
N SER A 80 0.90 1.96 38.78
CA SER A 80 2.11 1.66 38.01
C SER A 80 2.85 2.93 37.59
N THR A 81 4.15 2.99 37.85
CA THR A 81 5.01 4.10 37.43
C THR A 81 6.37 3.58 36.95
N GLN A 82 7.27 4.47 36.57
CA GLN A 82 8.60 4.18 36.05
C GLN A 82 9.64 5.16 36.61
N MET A 83 10.91 4.87 36.42
CA MET A 83 11.96 5.83 36.73
C MET A 83 11.83 7.05 35.79
N PRO A 84 12.19 8.26 36.22
CA PRO A 84 12.28 9.40 35.33
C PRO A 84 13.39 9.21 34.28
N GLU A 85 13.13 9.58 33.02
CA GLU A 85 14.14 9.66 31.94
C GLU A 85 14.72 11.07 31.78
N SER A 86 14.26 12.01 32.60
CA SER A 86 14.67 13.41 32.60
C SER A 86 15.20 13.80 33.97
N CYS A 87 15.99 14.87 33.98
CA CYS A 87 16.62 15.38 35.19
C CYS A 87 15.62 15.65 36.30
N VAL A 88 15.90 15.08 37.47
CA VAL A 88 15.16 15.36 38.70
C VAL A 88 15.96 16.35 39.54
N ASN A 89 15.32 17.43 40.00
CA ASN A 89 15.97 18.47 40.81
C ASN A 89 16.46 17.92 42.15
N VAL A 90 17.59 18.44 42.65
CA VAL A 90 18.16 18.12 43.97
C VAL A 90 17.08 18.18 45.06
N SER A 91 17.20 17.31 46.07
CA SER A 91 16.25 17.24 47.21
C SER A 91 14.82 16.80 46.86
N ARG A 92 14.63 16.09 45.75
CA ARG A 92 13.37 15.44 45.34
C ARG A 92 13.41 13.92 45.54
N CYS A 93 12.26 13.24 45.46
CA CYS A 93 12.13 11.81 45.74
C CYS A 93 12.59 11.46 47.17
N GLY A 94 12.33 12.37 48.12
CA GLY A 94 12.61 12.14 49.55
C GLY A 94 14.09 11.89 49.88
N THR A 95 15.01 12.35 49.02
CA THR A 95 16.46 12.12 49.12
C THR A 95 17.23 13.37 48.70
N ASN A 96 18.54 13.47 49.03
CA ASN A 96 19.38 14.60 48.62
C ASN A 96 19.86 14.47 47.18
N ILE A 97 20.22 13.25 46.74
CA ILE A 97 20.66 12.97 45.37
C ILE A 97 19.63 12.05 44.68
N PRO A 98 18.69 12.62 43.92
CA PRO A 98 17.73 11.84 43.17
C PRO A 98 18.40 11.12 42.00
N LEU A 99 18.17 9.80 41.91
CA LEU A 99 18.68 8.96 40.82
C LEU A 99 17.61 8.74 39.75
N TRP A 100 17.99 8.97 38.50
CA TRP A 100 17.13 8.85 37.32
C TRP A 100 17.85 8.12 36.17
N LEU A 101 17.09 7.67 35.18
CA LEU A 101 17.59 6.83 34.08
C LEU A 101 18.34 7.66 33.04
N SER A 102 19.62 7.35 32.81
CA SER A 102 20.43 7.99 31.76
C SER A 102 20.15 7.34 30.40
N GLY A 103 19.06 7.76 29.78
CA GLY A 103 18.55 7.24 28.51
C GLY A 103 17.13 6.71 28.61
N SER A 104 16.54 6.35 27.48
CA SER A 104 15.17 5.85 27.42
C SER A 104 15.01 4.47 28.04
N HIS A 105 13.81 4.12 28.49
CA HIS A 105 13.46 2.75 28.87
C HIS A 105 13.54 1.82 27.64
N PRO A 106 13.85 0.52 27.83
CA PRO A 106 13.81 -0.47 26.75
C PRO A 106 12.40 -0.66 26.18
N GLN A 107 12.32 -1.16 24.96
CA GLN A 107 11.11 -1.77 24.42
C GLN A 107 11.04 -3.24 24.82
N ILE A 108 9.85 -3.87 24.72
CA ILE A 108 9.65 -5.30 25.06
C ILE A 108 10.63 -6.20 24.28
N SER A 109 10.94 -5.83 23.03
CA SER A 109 11.88 -6.52 22.15
C SER A 109 13.34 -6.43 22.58
N ASP A 110 13.72 -5.39 23.33
CA ASP A 110 15.12 -5.18 23.73
C ASP A 110 15.54 -6.17 24.83
N GLY A 111 14.57 -6.92 25.39
CA GLY A 111 14.81 -7.87 26.46
C GLY A 111 15.33 -7.16 27.71
N ILE A 112 16.35 -7.75 28.34
CA ILE A 112 17.01 -7.15 29.49
C ILE A 112 18.13 -6.25 28.98
N VAL A 113 17.99 -4.94 29.16
CA VAL A 113 19.02 -3.96 28.78
C VAL A 113 19.69 -3.37 30.01
N THR A 114 20.95 -2.96 29.86
CA THR A 114 21.68 -2.22 30.89
C THR A 114 21.54 -0.71 30.64
N ARG A 115 21.13 0.05 31.64
CA ARG A 115 20.98 1.51 31.57
C ARG A 115 21.85 2.20 32.61
N GLY A 116 22.47 3.31 32.21
CA GLY A 116 23.21 4.18 33.11
C GLY A 116 22.28 4.90 34.07
N ILE A 117 22.78 5.28 35.23
CA ILE A 117 22.03 6.03 36.24
C ILE A 117 22.73 7.35 36.52
N CYS A 118 22.00 8.45 36.35
CA CYS A 118 22.45 9.80 36.66
C CYS A 118 21.91 10.23 38.03
N GLY A 119 22.72 10.98 38.77
CA GLY A 119 22.35 11.62 40.03
C GLY A 119 22.60 13.13 39.96
N ASN A 120 21.61 13.91 40.37
CA ASN A 120 21.71 15.36 40.44
C ASN A 120 22.27 15.80 41.80
N SER A 121 23.29 16.66 41.80
CA SER A 121 23.90 17.21 43.03
C SER A 121 24.04 18.74 43.03
N GLY A 122 23.41 19.43 42.08
CA GLY A 122 23.47 20.90 42.00
C GLY A 122 23.29 21.42 40.57
N SER A 123 24.38 21.93 39.99
CA SER A 123 24.37 22.64 38.70
C SER A 123 24.39 21.73 37.46
N ASP A 124 24.72 20.44 37.62
CA ASP A 124 24.70 19.46 36.54
C ASP A 124 23.83 18.25 36.91
N CYS A 125 22.81 18.03 36.07
CA CYS A 125 21.81 16.99 36.16
C CYS A 125 22.36 15.55 36.14
N CYS A 126 23.57 15.34 35.61
CA CYS A 126 24.28 14.06 35.63
C CYS A 126 25.71 14.20 36.16
N TYR A 127 25.92 15.11 37.12
CA TYR A 127 27.22 15.29 37.76
C TYR A 127 27.74 13.98 38.39
N SER A 128 26.84 13.25 39.04
CA SER A 128 27.15 12.00 39.72
C SER A 128 26.61 10.81 38.94
N ARG A 129 27.44 9.78 38.72
CA ARG A 129 26.99 8.52 38.08
C ARG A 129 26.96 7.39 39.10
N SER A 130 25.83 6.69 39.16
CA SER A 130 25.68 5.46 39.94
C SER A 130 26.01 4.24 39.07
N ASN A 131 26.09 3.07 39.70
CA ASN A 131 26.22 1.81 38.99
C ASN A 131 25.04 1.64 38.01
N PRO A 132 25.30 1.16 36.78
CA PRO A 132 24.23 0.90 35.83
C PRO A 132 23.33 -0.23 36.34
N ILE A 133 22.05 -0.17 35.97
CA ILE A 133 21.03 -1.17 36.34
C ILE A 133 20.58 -1.95 35.12
N GLN A 134 19.94 -3.09 35.34
CA GLN A 134 19.22 -3.79 34.26
C GLN A 134 17.74 -3.40 34.28
N VAL A 135 17.16 -3.18 33.11
CA VAL A 135 15.76 -2.82 32.91
C VAL A 135 15.15 -3.74 31.88
N LYS A 136 13.93 -4.23 32.14
CA LYS A 136 13.14 -5.00 31.16
C LYS A 136 11.75 -4.40 31.06
N ALA A 137 11.28 -4.22 29.84
CA ALA A 137 9.90 -3.83 29.56
C ALA A 137 8.99 -5.07 29.57
N CYS A 138 7.84 -4.97 30.22
CA CYS A 138 6.94 -6.09 30.43
C CYS A 138 5.62 -5.96 29.65
N PRO A 139 5.02 -7.08 29.22
CA PRO A 139 3.65 -7.10 28.71
C PRO A 139 2.69 -6.51 29.76
N GLY A 140 1.92 -5.49 29.40
CA GLY A 140 1.06 -4.75 30.33
C GLY A 140 1.52 -3.32 30.66
N ASN A 141 2.47 -2.78 29.89
CA ASN A 141 2.91 -1.37 29.96
C ASN A 141 3.52 -0.97 31.32
N TYR A 142 4.43 -1.80 31.83
CA TYR A 142 5.24 -1.48 33.01
C TYR A 142 6.66 -2.02 32.83
N TYR A 143 7.55 -1.59 33.72
CA TYR A 143 8.96 -1.96 33.70
C TYR A 143 9.35 -2.62 35.00
N VAL A 144 10.29 -3.57 34.88
CA VAL A 144 10.97 -4.16 36.02
C VAL A 144 12.45 -3.79 35.98
N TYR A 145 13.00 -3.54 37.15
CA TYR A 145 14.35 -3.01 37.33
C TYR A 145 15.14 -3.94 38.24
N ARG A 146 16.30 -4.39 37.79
CA ARG A 146 17.29 -5.01 38.67
C ARG A 146 18.14 -3.90 39.25
N LEU A 147 17.58 -3.24 40.27
CA LEU A 147 18.26 -2.17 40.99
C LEU A 147 19.46 -2.74 41.74
N VAL A 148 20.52 -1.93 41.85
CA VAL A 148 21.74 -2.30 42.58
C VAL A 148 22.09 -1.23 43.60
N LYS A 149 22.91 -1.58 44.59
CA LYS A 149 23.41 -0.64 45.59
C LYS A 149 24.08 0.57 44.91
N PRO A 150 23.57 1.80 45.16
CA PRO A 150 24.22 3.02 44.66
C PRO A 150 25.64 3.20 45.20
N THR A 151 26.45 3.98 44.49
CA THR A 151 27.85 4.24 44.87
C THR A 151 27.97 4.96 46.22
N VAL A 152 28.88 4.47 47.08
CA VAL A 152 29.03 4.95 48.47
C VAL A 152 29.60 6.35 48.61
N SER A 153 30.06 6.94 47.51
CA SER A 153 30.60 8.30 47.43
C SER A 153 29.51 9.39 47.31
N LEU A 154 28.23 9.02 47.31
CA LEU A 154 27.11 9.93 47.15
C LEU A 154 26.45 10.23 48.52
N PRO A 155 26.27 11.50 48.91
CA PRO A 155 25.52 11.85 50.12
C PRO A 155 24.03 11.61 49.91
N MET A 156 23.56 10.44 50.35
CA MET A 156 22.16 10.03 50.33
C MET A 156 21.54 9.93 48.92
N PRO A 157 21.90 8.91 48.11
CA PRO A 157 21.25 8.65 46.83
C PRO A 157 20.01 7.76 46.97
N ALA A 158 18.95 8.04 46.19
CA ALA A 158 17.80 7.13 46.07
C ALA A 158 17.19 7.12 44.66
N TYR A 159 16.67 5.96 44.23
CA TYR A 159 15.98 5.79 42.95
C TYR A 159 14.59 6.43 42.95
N CYS A 160 14.36 7.32 42.00
CA CYS A 160 13.11 8.07 41.84
C CYS A 160 12.02 7.30 41.08
N ALA A 161 10.78 7.64 41.37
CA ALA A 161 9.58 7.26 40.62
C ALA A 161 8.92 8.51 40.03
N ALA A 162 8.59 8.50 38.74
CA ALA A 162 7.95 9.62 38.06
C ALA A 162 6.52 9.86 38.59
N THR A 163 6.17 11.12 38.85
CA THR A 163 4.83 11.54 39.29
C THR A 163 4.32 12.67 38.40
N GLY A 164 3.18 12.47 37.71
CA GLY A 164 2.41 13.58 37.11
C GLY A 164 2.67 13.93 35.64
N ASP A 165 3.23 13.05 34.80
CA ASP A 165 3.28 13.30 33.35
C ASP A 165 1.92 12.98 32.69
N PRO A 166 1.28 13.94 32.01
CA PRO A 166 -0.04 13.73 31.37
C PRO A 166 -0.01 12.72 30.22
N CYS A 167 1.15 12.36 29.69
CA CYS A 167 1.28 11.25 28.73
C CYS A 167 1.05 9.87 29.37
N TYR A 168 1.05 9.78 30.69
CA TYR A 168 0.82 8.52 31.41
C TYR A 168 -0.32 8.63 32.44
N ASN A 169 -0.93 9.81 32.56
CA ASN A 169 -2.08 10.09 33.42
C ASN A 169 -3.13 10.91 32.66
N TYR A 170 -3.92 10.22 31.81
CA TYR A 170 -4.98 10.81 30.97
C TYR A 170 -6.24 9.94 30.95
N THR A 171 -7.36 10.52 30.54
CA THR A 171 -8.63 9.82 30.28
C THR A 171 -8.84 9.64 28.77
N ALA A 172 -9.13 8.42 28.32
CA ALA A 172 -9.40 8.13 26.92
C ALA A 172 -10.85 8.50 26.53
N LEU A 173 -11.00 9.23 25.42
CA LEU A 173 -12.29 9.62 24.84
C LEU A 173 -12.43 8.95 23.47
N ASP A 174 -13.10 7.79 23.45
CA ASP A 174 -13.29 6.96 22.25
C ASP A 174 -14.75 6.92 21.79
N GLN A 175 -15.45 8.05 21.88
CA GLN A 175 -16.85 8.10 21.47
C GLN A 175 -16.97 8.44 19.97
N PRO A 176 -17.54 7.56 19.12
CA PRO A 176 -17.59 7.75 17.66
C PRO A 176 -18.31 9.02 17.20
N TRP A 177 -19.23 9.54 18.03
CA TRP A 177 -19.96 10.78 17.73
C TRP A 177 -19.06 12.01 17.72
N ARG A 178 -17.85 11.97 18.31
CA ARG A 178 -16.87 13.08 18.31
C ARG A 178 -16.17 13.29 16.96
N SER A 179 -16.38 12.39 16.00
CA SER A 179 -15.79 12.45 14.67
C SER A 179 -16.45 13.51 13.81
N THR A 180 -15.68 14.25 13.00
CA THR A 180 -16.22 15.23 12.03
C THR A 180 -17.23 14.64 11.04
N ASN A 181 -17.25 13.32 10.85
CA ASN A 181 -18.23 12.63 10.00
C ASN A 181 -19.56 12.33 10.70
N ALA A 182 -19.67 12.52 12.01
CA ALA A 182 -20.90 12.27 12.76
C ALA A 182 -21.84 13.48 12.66
N THR A 183 -23.03 13.27 12.10
CA THR A 183 -24.08 14.30 11.96
C THR A 183 -25.38 13.84 12.65
N GLY A 184 -26.16 14.79 13.17
CA GLY A 184 -27.55 14.53 13.60
C GLY A 184 -27.75 14.07 15.05
N LEU A 185 -26.69 13.97 15.85
CA LEU A 185 -26.79 13.74 17.30
C LEU A 185 -26.81 15.08 18.03
N ARG A 186 -27.62 15.24 19.08
CA ARG A 186 -27.65 16.46 19.95
C ARG A 186 -26.85 16.22 21.23
N ILE A 187 -25.56 15.93 21.10
CA ILE A 187 -24.67 15.57 22.21
C ILE A 187 -23.73 16.76 22.52
N CYS A 188 -23.38 16.95 23.79
CA CYS A 188 -22.56 18.09 24.23
C CYS A 188 -21.61 17.72 25.37
N ASP A 189 -20.43 18.36 25.38
CA ASP A 189 -19.42 18.23 26.43
C ASP A 189 -19.75 19.10 27.66
N ALA A 190 -20.82 19.92 27.60
CA ALA A 190 -21.30 20.72 28.73
C ALA A 190 -21.76 19.87 29.94
N ARG A 191 -22.05 18.58 29.73
CA ARG A 191 -22.43 17.61 30.77
C ARG A 191 -21.23 16.89 31.41
N PHE A 192 -20.01 17.16 30.94
CA PHE A 192 -18.79 16.49 31.39
C PHE A 192 -18.02 17.33 32.44
N ASN A 193 -17.41 16.67 33.41
CA ASN A 193 -16.51 17.30 34.39
C ASN A 193 -15.12 17.48 33.76
N GLY A 194 -14.98 18.48 32.89
CA GLY A 194 -13.77 18.76 32.10
C GLY A 194 -12.57 19.28 32.91
N ASN A 195 -12.12 18.53 33.91
CA ASN A 195 -10.89 18.82 34.65
C ASN A 195 -9.93 17.63 34.48
N GLY A 196 -8.89 17.79 33.66
CA GLY A 196 -7.82 16.78 33.47
C GLY A 196 -7.30 16.68 32.03
N TRP A 197 -6.41 15.72 31.81
CA TRP A 197 -5.82 15.43 30.49
C TRP A 197 -6.59 14.31 29.78
N TYR A 198 -6.84 14.51 28.49
CA TYR A 198 -7.67 13.63 27.66
C TYR A 198 -6.93 13.17 26.41
N ARG A 199 -7.12 11.91 26.02
CA ARG A 199 -6.63 11.34 24.75
C ARG A 199 -7.81 11.03 23.85
N LEU A 200 -7.82 11.60 22.65
CA LEU A 200 -8.87 11.33 21.66
C LEU A 200 -8.59 10.03 20.90
N LEU A 201 -9.60 9.17 20.80
CA LEU A 201 -9.56 7.90 20.10
C LEU A 201 -10.77 7.75 19.17
N TYR A 202 -10.61 7.00 18.08
CA TYR A 202 -11.70 6.52 17.23
C TYR A 202 -11.58 5.02 17.02
N ASN A 203 -12.48 4.25 17.63
CA ASN A 203 -12.44 2.79 17.66
C ASN A 203 -11.05 2.26 18.12
N GLY A 204 -10.50 2.87 19.18
CA GLY A 204 -9.19 2.53 19.74
C GLY A 204 -7.96 3.07 18.98
N MET A 205 -8.15 3.76 17.84
CA MET A 205 -7.05 4.36 17.08
C MET A 205 -6.76 5.79 17.53
N ASN A 206 -5.48 6.19 17.50
CA ASN A 206 -5.08 7.57 17.76
C ASN A 206 -5.65 8.52 16.70
N ILE A 207 -6.41 9.50 17.17
CA ILE A 207 -6.91 10.59 16.34
C ILE A 207 -6.52 11.92 16.98
N ARG A 208 -6.68 13.00 16.22
CA ARG A 208 -6.33 14.34 16.66
C ARG A 208 -7.47 15.33 16.47
N MET A 209 -7.37 16.49 17.12
CA MET A 209 -8.30 17.58 16.84
C MET A 209 -8.11 18.10 15.42
N PRO A 210 -9.17 18.57 14.75
CA PRO A 210 -9.03 19.30 13.50
C PRO A 210 -8.25 20.61 13.73
N GLU A 211 -7.34 20.95 12.79
CA GLU A 211 -6.53 22.18 12.81
C GLU A 211 -7.21 23.34 12.05
N SER A 212 -8.39 23.09 11.49
CA SER A 212 -9.18 24.04 10.69
C SER A 212 -10.64 24.05 11.14
N CYS A 213 -11.35 25.14 10.84
CA CYS A 213 -12.76 25.30 11.17
C CYS A 213 -13.58 24.10 10.70
N THR A 214 -14.38 23.56 11.61
CA THR A 214 -15.34 22.48 11.32
C THR A 214 -16.72 23.06 11.11
N ASN A 215 -17.49 22.47 10.18
CA ASN A 215 -18.83 22.95 9.87
C ASN A 215 -19.76 22.81 11.10
N TYR A 216 -20.69 23.75 11.25
CA TYR A 216 -21.81 23.62 12.19
C TYR A 216 -22.51 22.27 11.99
N TYR A 217 -23.01 21.66 13.06
CA TYR A 217 -23.68 20.34 13.05
C TYR A 217 -22.78 19.10 12.83
N SER A 218 -21.45 19.28 12.85
CA SER A 218 -20.50 18.17 12.80
C SER A 218 -20.19 17.63 14.20
N CYS A 219 -19.60 16.43 14.30
CA CYS A 219 -19.21 15.81 15.58
C CYS A 219 -20.38 15.63 16.55
N GLY A 220 -21.58 15.39 16.03
CA GLY A 220 -22.77 15.14 16.85
C GLY A 220 -23.13 16.29 17.80
N THR A 221 -22.80 17.54 17.46
CA THR A 221 -23.07 18.73 18.26
C THR A 221 -23.44 19.94 17.41
N TYR A 222 -23.98 21.02 18.00
CA TYR A 222 -24.33 22.24 17.25
C TYR A 222 -23.13 23.18 17.09
N ILE A 223 -22.33 23.33 18.15
CA ILE A 223 -21.19 24.24 18.22
C ILE A 223 -19.93 23.40 18.32
N THR A 224 -19.07 23.46 17.32
CA THR A 224 -17.86 22.64 17.23
C THR A 224 -16.63 23.41 17.69
N PHE A 225 -15.75 22.74 18.43
CA PHE A 225 -14.41 23.28 18.76
C PHE A 225 -13.31 22.54 17.98
N TRP A 226 -12.34 23.31 17.50
CA TRP A 226 -11.15 22.85 16.76
C TRP A 226 -9.90 23.55 17.29
N LEU A 227 -8.72 23.04 16.93
CA LEU A 227 -7.44 23.62 17.31
C LEU A 227 -7.09 24.77 16.36
N ASN A 228 -6.82 25.96 16.90
CA ASN A 228 -6.29 27.07 16.11
C ASN A 228 -4.76 26.97 15.99
N GLY A 229 -4.28 26.49 14.84
CA GLY A 229 -2.87 26.29 14.52
C GLY A 229 -2.40 24.84 14.58
N PRO A 230 -1.11 24.57 14.26
CA PRO A 230 -0.58 23.21 14.15
C PRO A 230 -0.36 22.54 15.51
N HIS A 231 -0.46 21.21 15.54
CA HIS A 231 -0.09 20.40 16.71
C HIS A 231 1.41 20.56 17.07
N PRO A 232 1.77 20.51 18.38
CA PRO A 232 3.16 20.64 18.82
C PRO A 232 4.00 19.40 18.49
N GLN A 233 5.31 19.55 18.39
CA GLN A 233 6.27 18.45 18.33
C GLN A 233 6.61 17.94 19.75
N ILE A 234 7.19 16.74 19.87
CA ILE A 234 7.60 16.16 21.17
C ILE A 234 8.55 17.09 21.93
N SER A 235 9.44 17.79 21.21
CA SER A 235 10.38 18.78 21.77
C SER A 235 9.71 20.00 22.39
N ASP A 236 8.47 20.32 21.98
CA ASP A 236 7.80 21.57 22.33
C ASP A 236 7.12 21.49 23.70
N GLY A 237 7.00 20.29 24.28
CA GLY A 237 6.38 20.09 25.58
C GLY A 237 4.88 20.41 25.59
N ILE A 238 4.39 21.01 26.69
CA ILE A 238 2.99 21.46 26.81
C ILE A 238 2.86 22.83 26.14
N VAL A 239 1.97 22.94 25.16
CA VAL A 239 1.67 24.19 24.43
C VAL A 239 0.21 24.59 24.66
N THR A 240 -0.06 25.85 24.97
CA THR A 240 -1.43 26.37 25.07
C THR A 240 -1.90 26.92 23.73
N ARG A 241 -3.12 26.59 23.32
CA ARG A 241 -3.71 27.05 22.05
C ARG A 241 -5.11 27.65 22.26
N GLN A 242 -5.54 28.50 21.34
CA GLN A 242 -6.87 29.11 21.41
C GLN A 242 -7.96 28.12 20.94
N ALA A 243 -8.71 27.61 21.92
CA ALA A 243 -10.04 27.01 21.78
C ALA A 243 -10.89 27.29 23.05
N CYS A 244 -10.55 28.36 23.78
CA CYS A 244 -10.81 28.65 25.21
C CYS A 244 -9.97 27.81 26.19
N GLY A 245 -8.72 28.23 26.43
CA GLY A 245 -7.92 27.83 27.60
C GLY A 245 -7.30 26.42 27.61
N SER A 246 -7.22 25.73 26.47
CA SER A 246 -6.76 24.33 26.42
C SER A 246 -5.26 24.15 26.17
N GLY A 247 -4.64 23.25 26.94
CA GLY A 247 -3.26 22.78 26.77
C GLY A 247 -3.17 21.54 25.88
N ILE A 248 -2.09 21.38 25.12
CA ILE A 248 -1.81 20.20 24.29
C ILE A 248 -0.36 19.76 24.47
N LYS A 249 -0.11 18.45 24.67
CA LYS A 249 1.23 17.85 24.74
C LYS A 249 1.35 16.71 23.74
N ALA A 250 2.44 16.70 22.97
CA ALA A 250 2.81 15.57 22.14
C ALA A 250 3.50 14.49 22.99
N CYS A 251 3.06 13.25 22.87
CA CYS A 251 3.54 12.14 23.68
C CYS A 251 4.38 11.13 22.88
N PRO A 252 5.37 10.47 23.52
CA PRO A 252 6.07 9.33 22.93
C PRO A 252 5.05 8.24 22.52
N GLY A 253 5.08 7.80 21.26
CA GLY A 253 4.09 6.86 20.71
C GLY A 253 3.08 7.47 19.72
N ASN A 254 3.34 8.68 19.22
CA ASN A 254 2.58 9.35 18.15
C ASN A 254 1.10 9.56 18.51
N TYR A 255 0.86 10.15 19.68
CA TYR A 255 -0.46 10.62 20.11
C TYR A 255 -0.34 11.92 20.91
N TYR A 256 -1.47 12.59 21.08
CA TYR A 256 -1.58 13.86 21.79
C TYR A 256 -2.51 13.70 22.98
N VAL A 257 -2.17 14.39 24.06
CA VAL A 257 -3.05 14.59 25.20
C VAL A 257 -3.45 16.06 25.28
N TYR A 258 -4.71 16.29 25.63
CA TYR A 258 -5.34 17.61 25.62
C TYR A 258 -5.95 17.91 26.98
N GLU A 259 -5.76 19.12 27.47
CA GLU A 259 -6.45 19.62 28.65
C GLU A 259 -7.65 20.45 28.18
N PHE A 260 -8.84 19.85 28.24
CA PHE A 260 -10.07 20.50 27.77
C PHE A 260 -10.68 21.37 28.88
N VAL A 261 -11.14 22.57 28.51
CA VAL A 261 -11.87 23.45 29.43
C VAL A 261 -13.36 23.23 29.23
N LYS A 262 -14.11 23.13 30.32
CA LYS A 262 -15.57 22.93 30.24
C LYS A 262 -16.24 24.06 29.41
N PRO A 263 -16.99 23.73 28.34
CA PRO A 263 -17.73 24.73 27.58
C PRO A 263 -18.90 25.31 28.39
N ASN A 264 -19.11 26.63 28.32
CA ASN A 264 -20.22 27.33 28.99
C ASN A 264 -21.57 27.23 28.24
N VAL A 265 -21.66 26.42 27.17
CA VAL A 265 -22.84 26.37 26.28
C VAL A 265 -23.33 24.93 26.11
N CYS A 266 -24.62 24.69 26.33
CA CYS A 266 -25.24 23.36 26.40
C CYS A 266 -25.29 22.54 25.09
N ASN A 267 -24.71 23.03 23.99
CA ASN A 267 -24.68 22.31 22.70
C ASN A 267 -23.30 22.38 22.02
N ALA A 268 -22.22 22.42 22.81
CA ALA A 268 -20.86 22.49 22.28
C ALA A 268 -20.03 21.26 22.63
N ALA A 269 -19.17 20.80 21.71
CA ALA A 269 -18.27 19.67 21.91
C ALA A 269 -16.94 19.80 21.14
N TYR A 270 -15.93 19.14 21.67
CA TYR A 270 -14.59 19.06 21.08
C TYR A 270 -14.54 18.00 19.96
N CYS A 271 -14.20 18.43 18.75
CA CYS A 271 -14.18 17.58 17.56
C CYS A 271 -12.86 16.81 17.40
N SER A 272 -12.94 15.71 16.65
CA SER A 272 -11.78 14.92 16.22
C SER A 272 -11.88 14.57 14.73
N VAL A 273 -10.75 14.51 14.03
CA VAL A 273 -10.74 14.21 12.59
C VAL A 273 -11.11 12.75 12.33
N SER A 274 -11.90 12.53 11.27
CA SER A 274 -12.36 11.21 10.82
C SER A 274 -11.31 10.43 10.01
N SER A 275 -10.27 11.09 9.52
CA SER A 275 -9.16 10.48 8.79
C SER A 275 -7.93 10.38 9.69
N VAL A 276 -7.38 9.17 9.78
CA VAL A 276 -6.02 8.92 10.29
C VAL A 276 -5.08 9.78 9.46
N SER A 277 -4.61 10.90 10.02
CA SER A 277 -3.66 11.75 9.33
C SER A 277 -2.36 10.96 9.13
N THR A 278 -2.04 10.70 7.87
CA THR A 278 -0.75 10.21 7.42
C THR A 278 0.33 11.22 7.82
N VAL A 279 1.09 10.90 8.88
CA VAL A 279 2.31 11.61 9.25
C VAL A 279 3.45 10.59 9.30
N ASN A 280 4.51 10.90 8.55
CA ASN A 280 5.76 10.16 8.36
C ASN A 280 6.13 9.21 9.52
N THR A 281 5.97 7.91 9.27
CA THR A 281 6.51 6.84 10.12
C THR A 281 7.98 6.60 9.79
N ALA A 282 8.87 7.42 10.35
CA ALA A 282 10.28 7.10 10.48
C ALA A 282 10.60 6.85 11.97
N ASN A 283 10.27 5.63 12.45
CA ASN A 283 10.97 4.84 13.48
C ASN A 283 10.02 3.78 14.10
N ILE A 284 9.99 2.58 13.51
CA ILE A 284 9.47 1.34 14.12
C ILE A 284 10.67 0.38 14.12
N THR A 285 11.27 0.10 15.28
CA THR A 285 12.58 -0.58 15.37
C THR A 285 12.55 -2.11 15.46
N SER A 286 11.39 -2.76 15.30
CA SER A 286 11.36 -4.20 14.98
C SER A 286 10.71 -4.40 13.63
N ASP A 287 11.47 -4.96 12.68
CA ASP A 287 10.96 -5.27 11.36
C ASP A 287 9.77 -6.24 11.48
N PRO A 288 8.57 -5.89 10.98
CA PRO A 288 7.43 -6.81 10.91
C PRO A 288 7.73 -8.17 10.27
N CYS A 289 8.74 -8.25 9.41
CA CYS A 289 9.23 -9.48 8.78
C CYS A 289 10.03 -10.38 9.73
N SER A 290 10.40 -9.87 10.90
CA SER A 290 11.10 -10.62 11.96
C SER A 290 10.20 -10.97 13.14
N VAL A 291 9.11 -10.21 13.34
CA VAL A 291 8.18 -10.40 14.47
C VAL A 291 6.74 -10.39 13.96
N TYR A 292 6.21 -11.59 13.71
CA TYR A 292 4.82 -11.82 13.30
C TYR A 292 4.28 -13.12 13.89
N ARG A 293 2.95 -13.24 13.96
CA ARG A 293 2.25 -14.49 14.32
C ARG A 293 1.82 -15.23 13.07
N ASN A 294 1.99 -16.55 13.05
CA ASN A 294 1.40 -17.38 12.00
C ASN A 294 -0.11 -17.45 12.20
N PHE A 295 -0.87 -17.15 11.15
CA PHE A 295 -2.32 -17.22 11.15
C PHE A 295 -2.77 -18.17 10.05
N SER A 296 -3.26 -19.35 10.46
CA SER A 296 -3.74 -20.39 9.56
C SER A 296 -5.23 -20.59 9.79
N SER A 297 -6.02 -20.49 8.72
CA SER A 297 -7.47 -20.71 8.79
C SER A 297 -7.97 -21.23 7.45
N ASN A 298 -8.26 -22.54 7.40
CA ASN A 298 -8.59 -23.27 6.18
C ASN A 298 -9.92 -22.89 5.52
N GLY A 299 -10.70 -21.97 6.11
CA GLY A 299 -11.96 -21.49 5.56
C GLY A 299 -11.92 -20.11 4.91
N ARG A 300 -10.73 -19.50 4.75
CA ARG A 300 -10.58 -18.11 4.23
C ARG A 300 -10.24 -18.04 2.74
N ASN A 301 -10.17 -19.18 2.06
CA ASN A 301 -9.99 -19.22 0.62
C ASN A 301 -11.24 -18.68 -0.09
N PRO A 302 -11.08 -17.98 -1.23
CA PRO A 302 -12.20 -17.57 -2.05
C PRO A 302 -13.02 -18.76 -2.50
N ILE A 303 -14.33 -18.68 -2.29
CA ILE A 303 -15.32 -19.67 -2.69
C ILE A 303 -16.51 -18.95 -3.34
N PRO A 304 -17.28 -19.66 -4.20
CA PRO A 304 -18.54 -19.12 -4.66
C PRO A 304 -19.47 -18.91 -3.47
N TYR A 305 -20.16 -17.78 -3.45
CA TYR A 305 -21.08 -17.38 -2.39
C TYR A 305 -22.11 -18.47 -2.08
N TYR A 306 -22.62 -19.22 -3.06
CA TYR A 306 -23.56 -20.32 -2.80
C TYR A 306 -23.04 -21.42 -1.86
N TYR A 307 -21.73 -21.46 -1.60
CA TYR A 307 -21.07 -22.38 -0.68
C TYR A 307 -20.51 -21.67 0.57
N TYR A 308 -20.86 -20.40 0.82
CA TYR A 308 -20.38 -19.69 2.00
C TYR A 308 -20.81 -20.43 3.27
N SER A 309 -19.89 -20.50 4.23
CA SER A 309 -20.13 -21.05 5.55
C SER A 309 -20.35 -19.88 6.51
N SER A 310 -21.27 -19.98 7.47
CA SER A 310 -21.48 -18.93 8.49
C SER A 310 -20.51 -19.08 9.67
N VAL A 311 -19.30 -19.59 9.42
CA VAL A 311 -18.39 -20.06 10.48
C VAL A 311 -17.32 -19.03 10.84
N TYR A 312 -17.00 -18.10 9.94
CA TYR A 312 -15.96 -17.09 10.19
C TYR A 312 -16.52 -15.67 10.18
N ASP A 313 -16.19 -14.93 11.23
CA ASP A 313 -16.53 -13.52 11.42
C ASP A 313 -15.36 -12.82 12.14
N ASP A 314 -14.62 -11.98 11.41
CA ASP A 314 -13.46 -11.28 11.93
C ASP A 314 -13.80 -10.14 12.88
N THR A 315 -15.09 -9.79 13.06
CA THR A 315 -15.51 -8.90 14.14
C THR A 315 -15.37 -9.56 15.52
N LEU A 316 -15.35 -10.90 15.56
CA LEU A 316 -15.20 -11.69 16.79
C LEU A 316 -13.72 -11.97 17.14
N VAL A 317 -12.79 -11.64 16.25
CA VAL A 317 -11.35 -11.88 16.44
C VAL A 317 -10.68 -10.65 17.05
N GLU A 318 -9.91 -10.87 18.12
CA GLU A 318 -9.04 -9.84 18.70
C GLU A 318 -7.71 -9.77 17.93
N TRP A 319 -7.62 -8.80 17.02
CA TRP A 319 -6.41 -8.54 16.25
C TRP A 319 -5.39 -7.70 17.04
N ASN A 320 -4.17 -8.21 17.17
CA ASN A 320 -3.07 -7.50 17.81
C ASN A 320 -1.74 -7.87 17.13
N GLY A 321 -0.98 -6.87 16.69
CA GLY A 321 0.33 -7.09 16.05
C GLY A 321 0.26 -7.55 14.59
N TRP A 322 1.36 -8.14 14.11
CA TRP A 322 1.55 -8.54 12.72
C TRP A 322 1.29 -10.03 12.52
N TYR A 323 0.72 -10.38 11.37
CA TYR A 323 0.30 -11.73 11.02
C TYR A 323 0.85 -12.14 9.65
N ARG A 324 1.38 -13.37 9.58
CA ARG A 324 1.67 -14.05 8.31
C ARG A 324 0.56 -15.05 8.03
N LEU A 325 -0.05 -14.95 6.86
CA LEU A 325 -1.20 -15.76 6.50
C LEU A 325 -0.76 -17.10 5.88
N TYR A 326 -1.45 -18.16 6.27
CA TYR A 326 -1.31 -19.48 5.67
C TYR A 326 -2.69 -20.07 5.35
N LEU A 327 -2.74 -20.83 4.27
CA LEU A 327 -3.90 -21.62 3.89
C LEU A 327 -3.44 -23.05 3.62
N GLN A 328 -4.02 -24.01 4.34
CA GLN A 328 -3.69 -25.43 4.19
C GLN A 328 -2.18 -25.73 4.33
N GLY A 329 -1.47 -24.94 5.14
CA GLY A 329 -0.02 -25.05 5.35
C GLY A 329 0.85 -24.29 4.32
N SER A 330 0.25 -23.78 3.26
CA SER A 330 0.92 -22.98 2.22
C SER A 330 0.94 -21.49 2.52
N SER A 331 1.91 -20.78 1.95
CA SER A 331 2.04 -19.32 2.13
C SER A 331 0.89 -18.63 1.41
N ALA A 332 0.19 -17.74 2.12
CA ALA A 332 -0.97 -17.06 1.59
C ALA A 332 -0.87 -15.54 1.71
N GLN A 333 -1.64 -14.85 0.89
CA GLN A 333 -1.74 -13.40 0.88
C GLN A 333 -3.20 -12.96 0.74
N ILE A 334 -3.53 -11.74 1.15
CA ILE A 334 -4.88 -11.20 0.93
C ILE A 334 -5.04 -10.92 -0.57
N PRO A 335 -6.10 -11.38 -1.25
CA PRO A 335 -6.30 -11.05 -2.65
C PRO A 335 -6.52 -9.54 -2.82
N GLU A 336 -5.93 -8.98 -3.87
CA GLU A 336 -6.14 -7.60 -4.24
C GLU A 336 -7.53 -7.41 -4.87
N LEU A 337 -8.09 -6.22 -4.78
CA LEU A 337 -9.46 -5.95 -5.22
C LEU A 337 -9.65 -6.23 -6.72
N HIS A 338 -8.60 -6.05 -7.52
CA HIS A 338 -8.65 -6.34 -8.95
C HIS A 338 -8.76 -7.86 -9.25
N TRP A 339 -8.52 -8.72 -8.25
CA TRP A 339 -8.73 -10.18 -8.29
C TRP A 339 -10.14 -10.60 -7.87
N CYS A 340 -11.01 -9.65 -7.54
CA CYS A 340 -12.37 -9.97 -7.17
C CYS A 340 -13.08 -10.75 -8.30
N SER A 341 -13.79 -11.80 -7.89
CA SER A 341 -14.66 -12.63 -8.72
C SER A 341 -16.11 -12.29 -8.40
N SER A 342 -16.98 -12.39 -9.40
CA SER A 342 -18.43 -12.35 -9.17
C SER A 342 -18.80 -13.44 -8.17
N TYR A 343 -19.69 -13.13 -7.23
CA TYR A 343 -20.11 -14.03 -6.16
C TYR A 343 -18.98 -14.55 -5.26
N MET A 344 -17.90 -13.79 -5.08
CA MET A 344 -16.84 -14.18 -4.14
C MET A 344 -17.30 -14.05 -2.68
N ALA A 345 -17.07 -15.11 -1.90
CA ALA A 345 -17.12 -15.11 -0.44
C ALA A 345 -15.84 -15.77 0.10
N CYS A 346 -15.48 -15.53 1.36
CA CYS A 346 -14.31 -16.13 2.01
C CYS A 346 -14.62 -16.38 3.47
N GLY A 347 -15.05 -17.59 3.86
CA GLY A 347 -15.30 -17.97 5.26
C GLY A 347 -16.49 -17.33 5.96
N GLY A 348 -16.83 -16.08 5.62
CA GLY A 348 -18.00 -15.33 6.06
C GLY A 348 -18.75 -14.73 4.87
N TYR A 349 -19.73 -13.88 5.15
CA TYR A 349 -20.63 -13.31 4.14
C TYR A 349 -19.99 -12.15 3.36
N ALA A 350 -19.28 -11.25 4.05
CA ALA A 350 -18.54 -10.16 3.42
C ALA A 350 -17.05 -10.51 3.23
N ALA A 351 -16.65 -10.72 1.98
CA ALA A 351 -15.25 -10.95 1.59
C ALA A 351 -14.46 -9.64 1.64
N LEU A 352 -13.39 -9.58 2.45
CA LEU A 352 -12.52 -8.42 2.56
C LEU A 352 -11.27 -8.58 1.67
N LEU A 353 -11.04 -7.61 0.78
CA LEU A 353 -9.93 -7.56 -0.18
C LEU A 353 -9.11 -6.27 -0.06
N LEU A 354 -7.84 -6.34 -0.47
CA LEU A 354 -6.88 -5.22 -0.44
C LEU A 354 -7.13 -4.23 -1.58
N GLU A 355 -7.23 -2.93 -1.30
CA GLU A 355 -7.29 -1.92 -2.34
C GLU A 355 -5.88 -1.57 -2.87
N GLY A 356 -5.61 -2.00 -4.10
CA GLY A 356 -4.36 -1.77 -4.81
C GLY A 356 -3.31 -2.87 -4.61
N PRO A 357 -2.13 -2.71 -5.22
CA PRO A 357 -1.07 -3.70 -5.20
C PRO A 357 -0.49 -3.91 -3.80
N HIS A 358 0.01 -5.12 -3.53
CA HIS A 358 0.91 -5.31 -2.40
C HIS A 358 2.17 -4.43 -2.53
N PRO A 359 2.78 -3.99 -1.41
CA PRO A 359 4.02 -3.23 -1.45
C PRO A 359 5.17 -4.02 -2.07
N LEU A 360 6.13 -3.31 -2.67
CA LEU A 360 7.45 -3.86 -2.97
C LEU A 360 8.31 -3.89 -1.69
N PRO A 361 9.39 -4.70 -1.65
CA PRO A 361 10.31 -4.72 -0.51
C PRO A 361 10.86 -3.33 -0.14
N GLU A 362 11.11 -2.46 -1.11
CA GLU A 362 11.54 -1.07 -0.87
C GLU A 362 10.47 -0.15 -0.25
N ASP A 363 9.18 -0.46 -0.41
CA ASP A 363 8.08 0.41 0.04
C ASP A 363 7.91 0.40 1.57
N GLY A 364 8.53 -0.58 2.26
CA GLY A 364 8.43 -0.71 3.72
C GLY A 364 7.02 -1.03 4.21
N ILE A 365 6.57 -0.35 5.26
CA ILE A 365 5.22 -0.52 5.82
C ILE A 365 4.26 0.43 5.10
N VAL A 366 3.31 -0.13 4.36
CA VAL A 366 2.27 0.64 3.68
C VAL A 366 0.92 0.44 4.34
N THR A 367 0.13 1.49 4.43
CA THR A 367 -1.29 1.39 4.82
C THR A 367 -2.13 1.16 3.57
N ARG A 368 -3.00 0.15 3.61
CA ARG A 368 -3.88 -0.22 2.50
C ARG A 368 -5.32 -0.23 2.97
N ASP A 369 -6.17 0.37 2.13
CA ASP A 369 -7.60 0.32 2.31
C ASP A 369 -8.12 -1.10 2.07
N ILE A 370 -9.18 -1.46 2.77
CA ILE A 370 -9.82 -2.78 2.68
C ILE A 370 -11.28 -2.56 2.31
N TYR A 371 -11.73 -3.27 1.29
CA TYR A 371 -13.12 -3.24 0.85
C TYR A 371 -13.80 -4.58 1.06
N GLY A 372 -15.01 -4.52 1.61
CA GLY A 372 -15.92 -5.64 1.75
C GLY A 372 -16.81 -5.78 0.52
N PHE A 373 -16.87 -7.00 -0.01
CA PHE A 373 -17.80 -7.40 -1.05
C PHE A 373 -18.79 -8.41 -0.49
N TYR A 374 -20.08 -8.16 -0.71
CA TYR A 374 -21.15 -9.11 -0.42
C TYR A 374 -22.26 -8.95 -1.46
N PRO A 375 -22.95 -10.03 -1.86
CA PRO A 375 -23.93 -9.96 -2.93
C PRO A 375 -25.18 -9.17 -2.50
N ASP A 376 -25.50 -8.12 -3.26
CA ASP A 376 -26.76 -7.37 -3.15
C ASP A 376 -27.87 -8.04 -3.99
N THR A 377 -29.13 -7.85 -3.57
CA THR A 377 -30.34 -8.42 -4.18
C THR A 377 -30.72 -7.78 -5.53
N SER A 378 -30.03 -6.71 -5.94
CA SER A 378 -30.36 -5.87 -7.10
C SER A 378 -29.83 -6.36 -8.47
N GLY A 379 -29.22 -7.54 -8.55
CA GLY A 379 -28.88 -8.18 -9.83
C GLY A 379 -27.64 -7.66 -10.57
N SER A 380 -26.98 -6.59 -10.11
CA SER A 380 -25.70 -6.10 -10.65
C SER A 380 -24.50 -6.70 -9.90
N LYS A 381 -24.21 -7.98 -10.18
CA LYS A 381 -23.31 -8.82 -9.37
C LYS A 381 -21.85 -8.76 -9.80
N GLN A 382 -21.33 -7.54 -9.89
CA GLN A 382 -19.93 -7.28 -10.19
C GLN A 382 -19.22 -6.78 -8.94
N CYS A 383 -17.90 -6.84 -8.91
CA CYS A 383 -16.98 -6.43 -7.84
C CYS A 383 -17.09 -4.94 -7.44
N ILE A 384 -18.29 -4.54 -7.03
CA ILE A 384 -18.65 -3.20 -6.61
C ILE A 384 -18.14 -3.04 -5.19
N LYS A 385 -17.45 -1.92 -4.94
CA LYS A 385 -16.96 -1.54 -3.61
C LYS A 385 -18.14 -1.20 -2.70
N ASN A 386 -18.83 -2.21 -2.17
CA ASN A 386 -20.07 -2.01 -1.43
C ASN A 386 -19.85 -1.32 -0.10
N SER A 387 -18.75 -1.62 0.58
CA SER A 387 -18.48 -1.06 1.90
C SER A 387 -16.98 -1.05 2.22
N ARG A 388 -16.51 0.02 2.86
CA ARG A 388 -15.11 0.18 3.27
C ARG A 388 -14.95 -0.36 4.69
N SER A 389 -13.95 -1.22 4.90
CA SER A 389 -13.52 -1.68 6.22
C SER A 389 -12.46 -0.72 6.78
N ASN A 390 -11.99 -1.00 8.00
CA ASN A 390 -10.84 -0.30 8.56
C ASN A 390 -9.57 -0.65 7.75
N PRO A 391 -8.73 0.34 7.40
CA PRO A 391 -7.50 0.09 6.67
C PRO A 391 -6.52 -0.74 7.51
N ILE A 392 -5.68 -1.52 6.83
CA ILE A 392 -4.66 -2.37 7.45
C ILE A 392 -3.26 -1.90 7.07
N GLN A 393 -2.24 -2.34 7.81
CA GLN A 393 -0.85 -2.15 7.38
C GLN A 393 -0.32 -3.44 6.75
N VAL A 394 0.47 -3.31 5.68
CA VAL A 394 1.08 -4.43 4.95
C VAL A 394 2.56 -4.14 4.75
N LYS A 395 3.40 -5.16 4.89
CA LYS A 395 4.83 -5.08 4.56
C LYS A 395 5.25 -6.30 3.74
N ALA A 396 6.05 -6.06 2.70
CA ALA A 396 6.72 -7.08 1.93
C ALA A 396 8.01 -7.52 2.63
N CYS A 397 8.26 -8.83 2.66
CA CYS A 397 9.36 -9.43 3.38
C CYS A 397 10.33 -10.18 2.48
N PRO A 398 11.63 -10.26 2.85
CA PRO A 398 12.59 -11.11 2.16
C PRO A 398 12.09 -12.57 2.14
N GLY A 399 12.08 -13.19 0.97
CA GLY A 399 11.50 -14.52 0.77
C GLY A 399 10.10 -14.54 0.14
N ASN A 400 9.68 -13.43 -0.50
CA ASN A 400 8.45 -13.33 -1.31
C ASN A 400 7.16 -13.64 -0.54
N TYR A 401 7.04 -13.09 0.67
CA TYR A 401 5.79 -13.16 1.45
C TYR A 401 5.46 -11.80 2.08
N TYR A 402 4.22 -11.68 2.54
CA TYR A 402 3.70 -10.47 3.16
C TYR A 402 3.30 -10.72 4.61
N VAL A 403 3.45 -9.68 5.42
CA VAL A 403 2.91 -9.63 6.78
C VAL A 403 1.89 -8.51 6.89
N TYR A 404 0.84 -8.76 7.65
CA TYR A 404 -0.33 -7.89 7.74
C TYR A 404 -0.59 -7.50 9.19
N ARG A 405 -0.77 -6.21 9.45
CA ARG A 405 -1.34 -5.72 10.70
C ARG A 405 -2.85 -5.59 10.51
N LEU A 406 -3.55 -6.70 10.72
CA LEU A 406 -5.00 -6.78 10.62
C LEU A 406 -5.65 -6.02 11.79
N VAL A 407 -6.83 -5.48 11.55
CA VAL A 407 -7.62 -4.75 12.54
C VAL A 407 -9.04 -5.26 12.54
N LYS A 408 -9.76 -5.08 13.64
CA LYS A 408 -11.16 -5.51 13.74
C LYS A 408 -12.02 -4.77 12.69
N PRO A 409 -12.73 -5.49 11.79
CA PRO A 409 -13.63 -4.86 10.84
C PRO A 409 -14.85 -4.19 11.52
N PRO A 410 -15.49 -3.20 10.89
CA PRO A 410 -16.72 -2.61 11.41
C PRO A 410 -17.86 -3.63 11.53
N VAL A 411 -18.59 -3.62 12.66
CA VAL A 411 -19.77 -4.48 12.89
C VAL A 411 -20.95 -4.17 11.94
N SER A 412 -20.87 -3.08 11.18
CA SER A 412 -21.83 -2.77 10.12
C SER A 412 -21.69 -3.69 8.90
N LEU A 413 -20.57 -4.39 8.76
CA LEU A 413 -20.41 -5.40 7.73
C LEU A 413 -21.02 -6.72 8.23
N PRO A 414 -21.84 -7.40 7.42
CA PRO A 414 -22.36 -8.72 7.76
C PRO A 414 -21.23 -9.75 7.70
N MET A 415 -20.84 -10.30 8.85
CA MET A 415 -19.85 -11.39 9.00
C MET A 415 -18.60 -11.21 8.10
N PRO A 416 -17.84 -10.11 8.26
CA PRO A 416 -16.70 -9.80 7.41
C PRO A 416 -15.54 -10.74 7.67
N THR A 417 -14.83 -11.12 6.62
CA THR A 417 -13.65 -11.99 6.74
C THR A 417 -12.56 -11.56 5.76
N TYR A 418 -11.33 -11.38 6.27
CA TYR A 418 -10.11 -11.24 5.47
C TYR A 418 -9.88 -12.50 4.64
N CYS A 419 -10.08 -12.37 3.34
CA CYS A 419 -9.77 -13.41 2.37
C CYS A 419 -8.28 -13.70 2.37
N ALA A 420 -7.92 -14.94 2.06
CA ALA A 420 -6.55 -15.34 1.80
C ALA A 420 -6.50 -16.20 0.53
N VAL A 421 -5.45 -16.06 -0.27
CA VAL A 421 -5.20 -16.91 -1.44
C VAL A 421 -3.78 -17.47 -1.37
N VAL A 422 -3.63 -18.75 -1.72
CA VAL A 422 -2.32 -19.40 -1.78
C VAL A 422 -1.54 -18.85 -2.96
N VAL A 423 -0.28 -18.50 -2.74
CA VAL A 423 0.63 -18.03 -3.79
C VAL A 423 1.91 -18.83 -3.70
N ASP A 424 1.82 -20.12 -4.01
CA ASP A 424 2.96 -21.03 -3.96
C ASP A 424 3.68 -21.06 -5.31
N THR A 425 4.94 -20.65 -5.36
CA THR A 425 5.76 -20.91 -6.55
C THR A 425 6.13 -22.40 -6.57
N PRO A 426 5.83 -23.15 -7.65
CA PRO A 426 6.18 -24.56 -7.73
C PRO A 426 7.71 -24.74 -7.64
N SER A 427 8.15 -25.83 -7.02
CA SER A 427 9.58 -26.19 -6.92
C SER A 427 10.21 -26.61 -8.25
N TYR A 428 9.42 -26.69 -9.31
CA TYR A 428 9.81 -27.02 -10.67
C TYR A 428 9.35 -25.93 -11.63
N ASP A 429 9.99 -25.83 -12.80
CA ASP A 429 9.55 -24.90 -13.84
C ASP A 429 8.30 -25.45 -14.55
N PRO A 430 7.13 -24.77 -14.48
CA PRO A 430 5.92 -25.23 -15.17
C PRO A 430 6.03 -25.18 -16.70
N CYS A 431 7.03 -24.48 -17.25
CA CYS A 431 7.36 -24.55 -18.68
C CYS A 431 7.93 -25.91 -19.09
N SER A 432 8.48 -26.68 -18.15
CA SER A 432 9.05 -28.01 -18.39
C SER A 432 8.10 -29.14 -18.02
N ASN A 433 7.06 -28.88 -17.23
CA ASN A 433 6.10 -29.89 -16.79
C ASN A 433 4.67 -29.32 -16.80
N TYR A 434 3.93 -29.62 -17.86
CA TYR A 434 2.55 -29.19 -18.08
C TYR A 434 1.74 -30.26 -18.80
N THR A 435 0.41 -30.18 -18.67
CA THR A 435 -0.54 -31.00 -19.42
C THR A 435 -0.99 -30.25 -20.68
N SER A 436 -1.02 -30.92 -21.83
CA SER A 436 -1.52 -30.32 -23.07
C SER A 436 -3.04 -30.34 -23.10
N LEU A 437 -3.67 -29.19 -23.37
CA LEU A 437 -5.11 -29.04 -23.60
C LEU A 437 -5.35 -28.78 -25.08
N ASP A 438 -5.49 -29.85 -25.85
CA ASP A 438 -5.77 -29.81 -27.29
C ASP A 438 -7.23 -30.15 -27.61
N GLN A 439 -8.12 -29.43 -26.95
CA GLN A 439 -9.55 -29.62 -27.13
C GLN A 439 -10.05 -28.60 -28.16
N SER A 440 -10.35 -29.07 -29.38
CA SER A 440 -10.76 -28.21 -30.50
C SER A 440 -11.96 -27.32 -30.16
N TRP A 441 -12.92 -27.83 -29.38
CA TRP A 441 -14.12 -27.10 -28.97
C TRP A 441 -13.83 -25.80 -28.21
N ARG A 442 -12.62 -25.59 -27.67
CA ARG A 442 -12.23 -24.35 -26.96
C ARG A 442 -12.00 -23.15 -27.89
N GLY A 443 -11.97 -23.38 -29.22
CA GLY A 443 -11.73 -22.36 -30.24
C GLY A 443 -12.71 -21.20 -30.18
N THR A 444 -12.22 -19.96 -30.29
CA THR A 444 -13.09 -18.77 -30.39
C THR A 444 -14.05 -18.80 -31.60
N ASN A 445 -13.81 -19.66 -32.60
CA ASN A 445 -14.73 -19.87 -33.72
C ASN A 445 -15.78 -20.97 -33.46
N GLU A 446 -15.55 -21.83 -32.48
CA GLU A 446 -16.46 -22.92 -32.16
C GLU A 446 -17.73 -22.35 -31.53
N THR A 447 -18.88 -22.87 -31.93
CA THR A 447 -20.20 -22.42 -31.43
C THR A 447 -20.56 -23.11 -30.11
N VAL A 448 -21.75 -22.80 -29.57
CA VAL A 448 -22.26 -23.40 -28.32
C VAL A 448 -22.14 -24.92 -28.32
N GLY A 449 -21.66 -25.44 -27.20
CA GLY A 449 -21.78 -26.83 -26.79
C GLY A 449 -22.09 -26.89 -25.29
N TYR A 450 -22.33 -28.09 -24.76
CA TYR A 450 -22.56 -28.31 -23.33
C TYR A 450 -21.25 -28.45 -22.53
N ASN A 451 -20.13 -27.91 -23.04
CA ASN A 451 -18.84 -28.05 -22.37
C ASN A 451 -18.72 -27.10 -21.19
N CYS A 452 -18.08 -27.61 -20.14
CA CYS A 452 -18.14 -27.07 -18.80
C CYS A 452 -16.83 -27.32 -18.06
N ASP A 453 -16.10 -26.26 -17.72
CA ASP A 453 -14.83 -26.37 -16.99
C ASP A 453 -15.01 -26.44 -15.46
N ARG A 454 -16.25 -26.37 -14.97
CA ARG A 454 -16.57 -26.55 -13.54
C ARG A 454 -16.36 -28.00 -13.09
N SER A 455 -16.63 -28.95 -13.97
CA SER A 455 -16.48 -30.40 -13.72
C SER A 455 -15.04 -30.87 -13.84
N THR A 456 -14.18 -30.07 -14.49
CA THR A 456 -12.78 -30.42 -14.73
C THR A 456 -12.00 -30.41 -13.42
N ASN A 457 -11.23 -31.46 -13.17
CA ASN A 457 -10.31 -31.51 -12.04
C ASN A 457 -8.99 -30.83 -12.42
N TRP A 458 -8.97 -29.51 -12.33
CA TRP A 458 -7.77 -28.71 -12.57
C TRP A 458 -6.72 -29.00 -11.50
N ASN A 459 -5.58 -29.57 -11.91
CA ASN A 459 -4.44 -29.85 -11.05
C ASN A 459 -3.13 -29.67 -11.84
N GLY A 460 -2.37 -28.63 -11.50
CA GLY A 460 -1.11 -28.30 -12.16
C GLY A 460 -1.27 -27.34 -13.33
N TRP A 461 -0.27 -27.32 -14.19
CA TRP A 461 -0.12 -26.36 -15.28
C TRP A 461 -0.54 -26.94 -16.62
N TYR A 462 -1.15 -26.12 -17.46
CA TYR A 462 -1.71 -26.53 -18.74
C TYR A 462 -1.24 -25.63 -19.88
N ARG A 463 -0.94 -26.23 -21.04
CA ARG A 463 -0.64 -25.52 -22.29
C ARG A 463 -1.82 -25.67 -23.24
N LEU A 464 -2.37 -24.56 -23.72
CA LEU A 464 -3.44 -24.57 -24.70
C LEU A 464 -2.89 -24.89 -26.09
N LEU A 465 -3.48 -25.88 -26.74
CA LEU A 465 -3.22 -26.27 -28.12
C LEU A 465 -4.51 -26.20 -28.94
N TYR A 466 -4.37 -26.03 -30.25
CA TYR A 466 -5.45 -26.19 -31.22
C TYR A 466 -4.91 -27.01 -32.40
N ASN A 467 -5.35 -28.26 -32.51
CA ASN A 467 -4.89 -29.24 -33.48
C ASN A 467 -3.35 -29.39 -33.44
N GLY A 468 -2.79 -29.59 -32.24
CA GLY A 468 -1.36 -29.76 -32.00
C GLY A 468 -0.52 -28.47 -32.07
N MET A 469 -1.09 -27.35 -32.54
CA MET A 469 -0.39 -26.06 -32.61
C MET A 469 -0.60 -25.25 -31.34
N SER A 470 0.43 -24.51 -30.92
CA SER A 470 0.33 -23.65 -29.74
C SER A 470 -0.64 -22.50 -29.94
N THR A 471 -1.46 -22.29 -28.93
CA THR A 471 -2.36 -21.14 -28.85
C THR A 471 -2.34 -20.59 -27.42
N GLN A 472 -3.13 -19.54 -27.20
CA GLN A 472 -3.21 -18.80 -25.95
C GLN A 472 -4.66 -18.42 -25.68
N MET A 473 -4.97 -18.08 -24.43
CA MET A 473 -6.27 -17.48 -24.14
C MET A 473 -6.45 -16.18 -24.92
N PRO A 474 -7.67 -15.83 -25.35
CA PRO A 474 -7.92 -14.52 -25.93
C PRO A 474 -7.79 -13.41 -24.86
N GLU A 475 -7.11 -12.31 -25.21
CA GLU A 475 -6.98 -11.10 -24.37
C GLU A 475 -8.13 -10.09 -24.60
N SER A 476 -9.05 -10.42 -25.51
CA SER A 476 -10.17 -9.60 -25.90
C SER A 476 -11.48 -10.36 -25.73
N CYS A 477 -12.57 -9.61 -25.59
CA CYS A 477 -13.90 -10.15 -25.45
C CYS A 477 -14.21 -11.20 -26.53
N VAL A 478 -14.69 -12.35 -26.06
CA VAL A 478 -15.24 -13.41 -26.90
C VAL A 478 -16.77 -13.31 -26.84
N ASN A 479 -17.44 -13.31 -28.00
CA ASN A 479 -18.89 -13.26 -28.06
C ASN A 479 -19.52 -14.42 -27.30
N VAL A 480 -20.65 -14.17 -26.61
CA VAL A 480 -21.49 -15.19 -25.98
C VAL A 480 -21.64 -16.40 -26.92
N SER A 481 -21.76 -17.60 -26.35
CA SER A 481 -22.05 -18.79 -27.16
C SER A 481 -20.93 -19.19 -28.12
N ARG A 482 -19.68 -19.08 -27.65
CA ARG A 482 -18.43 -19.45 -28.35
C ARG A 482 -17.54 -20.33 -27.47
N CYS A 483 -16.50 -20.91 -28.05
CA CYS A 483 -15.58 -21.82 -27.34
C CYS A 483 -16.30 -23.04 -26.78
N GLY A 484 -17.32 -23.55 -27.49
CA GLY A 484 -18.01 -24.77 -27.09
C GLY A 484 -18.83 -24.64 -25.82
N THR A 485 -19.14 -23.43 -25.37
CA THR A 485 -19.82 -23.12 -24.10
C THR A 485 -20.76 -21.92 -24.26
N ASP A 486 -21.74 -21.74 -23.36
CA ASP A 486 -22.60 -20.55 -23.40
C ASP A 486 -21.85 -19.30 -22.94
N VAL A 487 -20.91 -19.49 -22.00
CA VAL A 487 -20.26 -18.41 -21.28
C VAL A 487 -18.74 -18.49 -21.45
N PRO A 488 -18.21 -17.90 -22.53
CA PRO A 488 -16.78 -17.98 -22.83
C PRO A 488 -15.95 -17.15 -21.86
N LEU A 489 -14.87 -17.74 -21.35
CA LEU A 489 -13.91 -17.10 -20.47
C LEU A 489 -12.66 -16.65 -21.23
N TRP A 490 -12.27 -15.40 -21.01
CA TRP A 490 -11.13 -14.74 -21.65
C TRP A 490 -10.27 -13.97 -20.63
N LEU A 491 -9.03 -13.67 -21.01
CA LEU A 491 -8.03 -13.06 -20.13
C LEU A 491 -8.26 -11.55 -20.00
N SER A 492 -8.50 -11.06 -18.78
CA SER A 492 -8.68 -9.64 -18.49
C SER A 492 -7.32 -8.94 -18.35
N GLY A 493 -6.67 -8.67 -19.49
CA GLY A 493 -5.35 -8.04 -19.58
C GLY A 493 -4.41 -8.78 -20.51
N SER A 494 -3.20 -8.24 -20.70
CA SER A 494 -2.18 -8.86 -21.54
C SER A 494 -1.58 -10.12 -20.91
N HIS A 495 -1.02 -11.01 -21.71
CA HIS A 495 -0.17 -12.10 -21.22
C HIS A 495 1.16 -11.55 -20.65
N PRO A 496 1.79 -12.26 -19.69
CA PRO A 496 3.11 -11.90 -19.17
C PRO A 496 4.22 -11.99 -20.23
N GLN A 497 5.32 -11.29 -19.99
CA GLN A 497 6.61 -11.52 -20.64
C GLN A 497 7.39 -12.64 -19.92
N ILE A 498 8.43 -13.18 -20.58
CA ILE A 498 9.30 -14.20 -19.95
C ILE A 498 9.93 -13.68 -18.65
N SER A 499 10.30 -12.39 -18.61
CA SER A 499 10.86 -11.72 -17.43
C SER A 499 9.88 -11.61 -16.27
N ASP A 500 8.57 -11.64 -16.53
CA ASP A 500 7.55 -11.43 -15.50
C ASP A 500 7.35 -12.67 -14.63
N GLY A 501 7.83 -13.84 -15.08
CA GLY A 501 7.67 -15.09 -14.37
C GLY A 501 6.21 -15.54 -14.27
N ILE A 502 5.81 -16.04 -13.10
CA ILE A 502 4.43 -16.46 -12.83
C ILE A 502 3.64 -15.23 -12.37
N VAL A 503 2.61 -14.84 -13.13
CA VAL A 503 1.73 -13.73 -12.78
C VAL A 503 0.28 -14.18 -12.64
N THR A 504 -0.48 -13.48 -11.80
CA THR A 504 -1.92 -13.68 -11.66
C THR A 504 -2.68 -12.77 -12.64
N ARG A 505 -3.67 -13.30 -13.34
CA ARG A 505 -4.50 -12.54 -14.28
C ARG A 505 -5.99 -12.76 -13.99
N GLY A 506 -6.76 -11.68 -14.06
CA GLY A 506 -8.21 -11.72 -13.94
C GLY A 506 -8.85 -12.40 -15.15
N ILE A 507 -10.00 -13.03 -14.94
CA ILE A 507 -10.75 -13.73 -15.98
C ILE A 507 -12.14 -13.10 -16.11
N CYS A 508 -12.45 -12.64 -17.31
CA CYS A 508 -13.77 -12.12 -17.65
C CYS A 508 -14.55 -13.19 -18.38
N GLY A 509 -15.86 -13.22 -18.18
CA GLY A 509 -16.74 -13.98 -19.05
C GLY A 509 -17.90 -13.16 -19.57
N ASN A 510 -18.25 -13.46 -20.82
CA ASN A 510 -19.29 -12.76 -21.53
C ASN A 510 -20.64 -13.47 -21.34
N TYR A 511 -21.63 -12.74 -20.83
CA TYR A 511 -23.00 -13.22 -20.71
C TYR A 511 -23.97 -12.04 -20.82
N GLY A 512 -24.74 -11.96 -21.91
CA GLY A 512 -25.68 -10.87 -22.14
C GLY A 512 -25.05 -9.62 -22.78
N SER A 513 -25.24 -8.45 -22.18
CA SER A 513 -24.90 -7.14 -22.77
C SER A 513 -23.50 -6.60 -22.43
N ASP A 514 -22.75 -7.26 -21.53
CA ASP A 514 -21.42 -6.86 -21.11
C ASP A 514 -20.40 -7.99 -21.36
N CYS A 515 -19.31 -7.64 -22.04
CA CYS A 515 -18.18 -8.53 -22.33
C CYS A 515 -17.49 -9.09 -21.09
N CYS A 516 -17.55 -8.38 -19.97
CA CYS A 516 -17.09 -8.86 -18.67
C CYS A 516 -18.26 -8.87 -17.66
N PHE A 517 -19.44 -9.32 -18.12
CA PHE A 517 -20.65 -9.36 -17.31
C PHE A 517 -20.43 -10.03 -15.95
N PHE A 518 -19.67 -11.13 -15.93
CA PHE A 518 -19.22 -11.74 -14.69
C PHE A 518 -17.70 -11.95 -14.72
N ARG A 519 -17.09 -11.83 -13.54
CA ARG A 519 -15.67 -12.11 -13.31
C ARG A 519 -15.54 -13.51 -12.71
N SER A 520 -14.67 -14.34 -13.27
CA SER A 520 -14.31 -15.63 -12.69
C SER A 520 -13.15 -15.47 -11.71
N PHE A 521 -12.83 -16.52 -10.97
CA PHE A 521 -11.61 -16.55 -10.16
C PHE A 521 -10.39 -16.33 -11.05
N PRO A 522 -9.40 -15.52 -10.60
CA PRO A 522 -8.20 -15.28 -11.37
C PRO A 522 -7.38 -16.57 -11.51
N ILE A 523 -6.55 -16.63 -12.54
CA ILE A 523 -5.66 -17.75 -12.82
C ILE A 523 -4.22 -17.29 -12.78
N ARG A 524 -3.28 -18.22 -12.65
CA ARG A 524 -1.86 -17.94 -12.83
C ARG A 524 -1.43 -18.30 -14.24
N VAL A 525 -0.55 -17.48 -14.82
CA VAL A 525 -0.02 -17.66 -16.17
C VAL A 525 1.48 -17.35 -16.18
N LYS A 526 2.24 -18.14 -16.92
CA LYS A 526 3.67 -17.95 -17.15
C LYS A 526 3.99 -18.01 -18.64
N ALA A 527 4.82 -17.09 -19.11
CA ALA A 527 5.40 -17.13 -20.45
C ALA A 527 6.62 -18.04 -20.49
N CYS A 528 6.68 -18.92 -21.49
CA CYS A 528 7.73 -19.94 -21.62
C CYS A 528 8.68 -19.68 -22.79
N PRO A 529 9.95 -20.10 -22.65
CA PRO A 529 10.86 -20.17 -23.80
C PRO A 529 10.23 -21.03 -24.91
N GLY A 530 10.23 -20.54 -26.15
CA GLY A 530 9.53 -21.19 -27.26
C GLY A 530 8.15 -20.61 -27.59
N ASN A 531 7.83 -19.42 -27.07
CA ASN A 531 6.67 -18.62 -27.46
C ASN A 531 5.31 -19.32 -27.21
N TYR A 532 5.16 -19.89 -26.01
CA TYR A 532 3.89 -20.40 -25.52
C TYR A 532 3.69 -20.01 -24.06
N TYR A 533 2.46 -20.19 -23.60
CA TYR A 533 2.06 -19.89 -22.23
C TYR A 533 1.57 -21.16 -21.56
N VAL A 534 1.84 -21.24 -20.26
CA VAL A 534 1.26 -22.24 -19.38
C VAL A 534 0.36 -21.55 -18.36
N TYR A 535 -0.77 -22.17 -18.09
CA TYR A 535 -1.84 -21.64 -17.25
C TYR A 535 -2.13 -22.62 -16.13
N GLU A 536 -2.26 -22.11 -14.92
CA GLU A 536 -2.85 -22.86 -13.82
C GLU A 536 -4.32 -22.44 -13.69
N PHE A 537 -5.18 -23.22 -14.33
CA PHE A 537 -6.62 -22.98 -14.32
C PHE A 537 -7.25 -23.39 -12.99
N VAL A 538 -8.39 -22.80 -12.69
CA VAL A 538 -9.18 -23.09 -11.49
C VAL A 538 -10.60 -23.48 -11.88
N LYS A 539 -11.31 -24.15 -10.96
CA LYS A 539 -12.70 -24.53 -11.21
C LYS A 539 -13.56 -23.28 -11.41
N THR A 540 -14.34 -23.28 -12.49
CA THR A 540 -15.23 -22.18 -12.83
C THR A 540 -16.48 -22.18 -11.94
N ILE A 541 -17.10 -21.00 -11.77
CA ILE A 541 -18.27 -20.83 -10.87
C ILE A 541 -19.53 -21.48 -11.46
N PHE A 542 -19.72 -21.39 -12.76
CA PHE A 542 -20.92 -21.89 -13.44
C PHE A 542 -20.56 -23.01 -14.41
N CYS A 543 -21.43 -24.01 -14.56
CA CYS A 543 -21.10 -25.12 -15.43
C CYS A 543 -21.04 -24.71 -16.90
N TYR A 544 -21.93 -23.84 -17.35
CA TYR A 544 -21.94 -23.33 -18.72
C TYR A 544 -20.81 -22.32 -19.04
N SER A 545 -19.69 -22.34 -18.29
CA SER A 545 -18.52 -21.49 -18.52
C SER A 545 -17.24 -22.30 -18.72
N ALA A 546 -16.41 -21.87 -19.69
CA ALA A 546 -15.18 -22.55 -20.07
C ALA A 546 -14.10 -21.59 -20.59
N TYR A 547 -12.83 -21.94 -20.37
CA TYR A 547 -11.65 -21.23 -20.85
C TYR A 547 -11.47 -21.40 -22.36
N CYS A 548 -11.51 -20.27 -23.07
CA CYS A 548 -11.30 -20.19 -24.51
C CYS A 548 -9.82 -20.29 -24.90
N ASN A 549 -9.56 -20.79 -26.11
CA ASN A 549 -8.30 -20.58 -26.81
C ASN A 549 -8.51 -19.72 -28.07
N SER A 550 -7.49 -18.94 -28.42
CA SER A 550 -7.53 -18.06 -29.59
C SER A 550 -7.39 -18.88 -30.87
N ASN A 551 -8.07 -18.46 -31.93
CA ASN A 551 -7.83 -19.05 -33.24
C ASN A 551 -6.47 -18.63 -33.79
N ILE A 552 -5.82 -19.54 -34.49
CA ILE A 552 -4.52 -19.31 -35.15
C ILE A 552 -4.62 -18.26 -36.28
N GLN A 553 -5.83 -17.94 -36.76
CA GLN A 553 -6.08 -16.88 -37.75
C GLN A 553 -6.13 -15.46 -37.14
N THR A 554 -6.38 -15.33 -35.83
CA THR A 554 -6.41 -14.03 -35.11
C THR A 554 -5.22 -13.86 -34.16
N ALA A 555 -4.37 -14.88 -34.02
CA ALA A 555 -3.03 -14.70 -33.48
C ALA A 555 -2.30 -13.74 -34.42
N ARG A 556 -2.20 -12.46 -34.03
CA ARG A 556 -1.21 -11.56 -34.61
C ARG A 556 0.11 -12.34 -34.59
N PRO A 557 0.81 -12.50 -35.74
CA PRO A 557 2.05 -13.25 -35.74
C PRO A 557 2.96 -12.64 -34.65
N PRO A 558 3.73 -13.46 -33.91
CA PRO A 558 4.72 -12.93 -33.00
C PRO A 558 5.59 -12.02 -33.85
N VAL A 559 5.68 -10.74 -33.47
CA VAL A 559 6.61 -9.83 -34.15
C VAL A 559 7.97 -10.49 -33.97
N CYS A 560 8.56 -10.92 -35.07
CA CYS A 560 9.88 -11.53 -35.10
C CYS A 560 10.86 -10.46 -34.60
N TRP A 561 11.22 -10.50 -33.32
CA TRP A 561 12.32 -9.69 -32.83
C TRP A 561 13.56 -10.52 -33.08
N SER A 562 14.25 -10.16 -34.16
CA SER A 562 15.62 -10.59 -34.40
C SER A 562 16.39 -10.42 -33.10
N LEU A 563 17.10 -11.47 -32.69
CA LEU A 563 18.04 -11.47 -31.58
C LEU A 563 19.01 -10.30 -31.76
N VAL A 564 18.73 -9.17 -31.12
CA VAL A 564 19.75 -8.15 -30.89
C VAL A 564 20.38 -8.54 -29.57
N PRO A 565 21.69 -8.87 -29.54
CA PRO A 565 22.35 -9.19 -28.28
C PRO A 565 22.20 -8.00 -27.33
N SER A 566 21.88 -8.33 -26.07
CA SER A 566 21.81 -7.41 -24.96
C SER A 566 23.15 -6.70 -24.78
N VAL A 567 23.29 -5.57 -25.44
CA VAL A 567 24.22 -4.51 -25.07
C VAL A 567 23.31 -3.40 -24.56
N THR A 568 23.21 -3.26 -23.25
CA THR A 568 22.58 -2.09 -22.62
C THR A 568 23.35 -0.85 -23.07
N PRO A 569 22.79 0.01 -23.96
CA PRO A 569 23.43 1.26 -24.29
C PRO A 569 23.04 2.20 -23.14
N THR A 570 23.99 2.48 -22.27
CA THR A 570 23.92 3.61 -21.34
C THR A 570 23.59 4.87 -22.15
N GLY A 571 22.32 5.27 -22.18
CA GLY A 571 21.84 6.43 -22.96
C GLY A 571 20.56 6.24 -23.78
N ASP A 572 19.95 5.04 -23.84
CA ASP A 572 18.66 4.91 -24.55
C ASP A 572 17.52 5.59 -23.75
N PRO A 573 16.81 6.56 -24.34
CA PRO A 573 15.76 7.31 -23.66
C PRO A 573 14.52 6.46 -23.29
N CYS A 574 14.38 5.25 -23.84
CA CYS A 574 13.35 4.30 -23.38
C CYS A 574 13.64 3.73 -21.99
N TYR A 575 14.87 3.85 -21.48
CA TYR A 575 15.25 3.35 -20.16
C TYR A 575 15.76 4.46 -19.24
N ASN A 576 15.93 5.69 -19.76
CA ASN A 576 16.34 6.86 -19.00
C ASN A 576 15.45 8.06 -19.35
N TYR A 577 14.34 8.20 -18.63
CA TYR A 577 13.35 9.26 -18.80
C TYR A 577 12.78 9.71 -17.43
N THR A 578 12.16 10.88 -17.41
CA THR A 578 11.37 11.39 -16.27
C THR A 578 9.89 11.11 -16.50
N ALA A 579 9.21 10.49 -15.53
CA ALA A 579 7.77 10.26 -15.60
C ALA A 579 6.98 11.53 -15.23
N LEU A 580 6.04 11.91 -16.10
CA LEU A 580 5.11 13.02 -15.90
C LEU A 580 3.72 12.46 -15.68
N ASP A 581 3.37 12.24 -14.40
CA ASP A 581 2.07 11.70 -13.97
C ASP A 581 1.20 12.77 -13.28
N GLN A 582 1.25 14.00 -13.78
CA GLN A 582 0.41 15.07 -13.25
C GLN A 582 -1.01 14.98 -13.85
N PRO A 583 -2.07 14.80 -13.04
CA PRO A 583 -3.44 14.59 -13.56
C PRO A 583 -4.01 15.76 -14.35
N TRP A 584 -3.47 16.97 -14.14
CA TRP A 584 -3.93 18.17 -14.83
C TRP A 584 -3.59 18.18 -16.32
N ARG A 585 -2.64 17.37 -16.79
CA ARG A 585 -2.17 17.35 -18.19
C ARG A 585 -3.18 16.75 -19.19
N VAL A 586 -4.30 16.22 -18.71
CA VAL A 586 -5.27 15.54 -19.56
C VAL A 586 -6.19 16.53 -20.27
N THR A 587 -6.51 16.27 -21.55
CA THR A 587 -7.34 17.13 -22.42
C THR A 587 -8.70 17.55 -21.88
N ASN A 588 -9.22 16.94 -20.80
CA ASN A 588 -10.50 17.30 -20.18
C ASN A 588 -10.38 18.22 -18.95
N VAL A 589 -9.18 18.63 -18.56
CA VAL A 589 -8.95 19.55 -17.43
C VAL A 589 -8.77 20.97 -17.95
N THR A 590 -9.50 21.95 -17.41
CA THR A 590 -9.49 23.35 -17.86
C THR A 590 -9.31 24.32 -16.67
N GLY A 591 -8.96 25.59 -16.91
CA GLY A 591 -9.04 26.65 -15.89
C GLY A 591 -7.96 26.69 -14.80
N LEU A 592 -6.87 25.92 -14.91
CA LEU A 592 -5.77 25.89 -13.92
C LEU A 592 -4.58 26.80 -14.27
N TRP A 593 -4.41 27.13 -15.55
CA TRP A 593 -3.40 28.08 -16.07
C TRP A 593 -1.97 27.73 -15.60
N ILE A 594 -1.64 26.45 -15.64
CA ILE A 594 -0.34 25.88 -15.27
C ILE A 594 0.62 25.96 -16.47
N CYS A 595 1.92 26.11 -16.19
CA CYS A 595 2.97 26.17 -17.20
C CYS A 595 3.97 25.02 -17.03
N ASP A 596 4.45 24.47 -18.14
CA ASP A 596 5.60 23.57 -18.10
C ASP A 596 6.91 24.36 -17.97
N GLY A 597 7.62 24.15 -16.85
CA GLY A 597 8.88 24.81 -16.54
C GLY A 597 10.12 23.95 -16.86
N PHE A 598 10.18 23.30 -18.03
CA PHE A 598 11.30 22.43 -18.38
C PHE A 598 12.62 23.23 -18.44
N THR A 599 13.60 22.83 -17.62
CA THR A 599 14.92 23.47 -17.49
C THR A 599 16.01 22.52 -18.00
N GLY A 600 16.21 22.50 -19.33
CA GLY A 600 17.23 21.68 -20.00
C GLY A 600 16.66 20.64 -20.96
N ASN A 601 17.54 19.88 -21.62
CA ASN A 601 17.17 18.81 -22.55
C ASN A 601 17.03 17.49 -21.76
N GLY A 602 15.84 16.88 -21.77
CA GLY A 602 15.55 15.64 -21.06
C GLY A 602 14.41 14.87 -21.71
N TRP A 603 14.39 13.55 -21.52
CA TRP A 603 13.34 12.67 -22.03
C TRP A 603 12.24 12.47 -21.00
N TYR A 604 10.98 12.57 -21.43
CA TYR A 604 9.81 12.52 -20.57
C TYR A 604 8.82 11.45 -21.04
N ARG A 605 8.19 10.75 -20.10
CA ARG A 605 7.09 9.81 -20.36
C ARG A 605 5.81 10.32 -19.72
N LEU A 606 4.75 10.48 -20.51
CA LEU A 606 3.45 10.91 -20.01
C LEU A 606 2.69 9.74 -19.39
N LEU A 607 2.17 9.93 -18.18
CA LEU A 607 1.39 8.95 -17.44
C LEU A 607 0.09 9.58 -16.91
N TYR A 608 -0.93 8.75 -16.68
CA TYR A 608 -2.13 9.12 -15.92
C TYR A 608 -2.47 8.01 -14.92
N TYR A 609 -2.24 8.27 -13.64
CA TYR A 609 -2.33 7.27 -12.57
C TYR A 609 -1.53 6.00 -12.91
N GLY A 610 -0.29 6.18 -13.37
CA GLY A 610 0.60 5.09 -13.78
C GLY A 610 0.29 4.42 -15.12
N MET A 611 -0.80 4.78 -15.81
CA MET A 611 -1.14 4.24 -17.14
C MET A 611 -0.45 5.02 -18.26
N ASN A 612 -0.05 4.31 -19.31
CA ASN A 612 0.53 4.91 -20.51
C ASN A 612 -0.48 5.78 -21.24
N ILE A 613 -0.16 7.06 -21.37
CA ILE A 613 -0.89 8.01 -22.22
C ILE A 613 0.09 8.65 -23.20
N ARG A 614 -0.44 9.31 -24.22
CA ARG A 614 0.36 9.97 -25.24
C ARG A 614 -0.18 11.34 -25.55
N MET A 615 0.63 12.17 -26.19
CA MET A 615 0.16 13.47 -26.69
C MET A 615 -1.02 13.27 -27.67
N PRO A 616 -2.01 14.18 -27.70
CA PRO A 616 -3.01 14.19 -28.76
C PRO A 616 -2.36 14.42 -30.13
N GLU A 617 -2.77 13.66 -31.14
CA GLU A 617 -2.32 13.81 -32.55
C GLU A 617 -3.21 14.80 -33.34
N ASN A 618 -4.26 15.31 -32.71
CA ASN A 618 -5.22 16.26 -33.27
C ASN A 618 -5.24 17.55 -32.46
N CYS A 619 -5.66 18.63 -33.11
CA CYS A 619 -5.80 19.93 -32.46
C CYS A 619 -6.61 19.82 -31.18
N THR A 620 -5.97 20.19 -30.08
CA THR A 620 -6.62 20.35 -28.79
C THR A 620 -6.98 21.82 -28.63
N THR A 621 -8.18 22.10 -28.13
CA THR A 621 -8.64 23.46 -27.85
C THR A 621 -7.71 24.15 -26.85
N PHE A 622 -7.58 25.47 -26.93
CA PHE A 622 -6.94 26.27 -25.88
C PHE A 622 -7.67 26.07 -24.53
N ASP A 623 -7.05 26.46 -23.41
CA ASP A 623 -7.57 26.27 -22.05
C ASP A 623 -7.91 24.80 -21.68
N SER A 624 -7.18 23.83 -22.25
CA SER A 624 -7.31 22.40 -21.92
C SER A 624 -6.01 21.87 -21.30
N CYS A 625 -6.00 20.64 -20.78
CA CYS A 625 -4.81 20.08 -20.10
C CYS A 625 -4.26 20.95 -18.97
N GLY A 626 -5.15 21.67 -18.26
CA GLY A 626 -4.78 22.52 -17.13
C GLY A 626 -3.91 23.73 -17.49
N THR A 627 -3.75 24.05 -18.78
CA THR A 627 -2.93 25.16 -19.30
C THR A 627 -3.76 26.05 -20.20
N PHE A 628 -3.37 27.32 -20.35
CA PHE A 628 -4.08 28.28 -21.21
C PHE A 628 -3.71 28.09 -22.69
N VAL A 629 -2.42 27.91 -22.99
CA VAL A 629 -1.88 27.56 -24.31
C VAL A 629 -1.63 26.05 -24.32
N THR A 630 -2.32 25.32 -25.20
CA THR A 630 -2.20 23.86 -25.27
C THR A 630 -1.23 23.44 -26.34
N VAL A 631 -0.35 22.49 -26.01
CA VAL A 631 0.67 21.97 -26.93
C VAL A 631 0.36 20.52 -27.28
N TRP A 632 0.07 20.24 -28.55
CA TRP A 632 -0.32 18.92 -29.08
C TRP A 632 0.63 18.46 -30.19
N LEU A 633 0.66 17.16 -30.50
CA LEU A 633 1.61 16.59 -31.45
C LEU A 633 1.04 16.68 -32.87
N ASN A 634 1.70 17.41 -33.75
CA ASN A 634 1.33 17.49 -35.16
C ASN A 634 1.99 16.37 -35.96
N GLY A 635 1.15 15.39 -36.31
CA GLY A 635 1.51 14.18 -37.01
C GLY A 635 1.39 12.93 -36.13
N SER A 636 1.47 11.77 -36.77
CA SER A 636 1.35 10.48 -36.07
C SER A 636 2.54 10.19 -35.16
N HIS A 637 2.34 9.43 -34.09
CA HIS A 637 3.46 8.90 -33.31
C HIS A 637 4.32 7.92 -34.16
N PRO A 638 5.63 7.83 -33.90
CA PRO A 638 6.51 6.87 -34.58
C PRO A 638 6.15 5.41 -34.25
N GLN A 639 6.60 4.47 -35.08
CA GLN A 639 6.69 3.06 -34.75
C GLN A 639 8.03 2.75 -34.09
N ILE A 640 8.16 1.58 -33.44
CA ILE A 640 9.42 1.14 -32.81
C ILE A 640 10.58 1.12 -33.82
N SER A 641 10.29 0.75 -35.08
CA SER A 641 11.25 0.73 -36.18
C SER A 641 11.79 2.11 -36.58
N ASP A 642 11.04 3.18 -36.29
CA ASP A 642 11.37 4.52 -36.77
C ASP A 642 12.46 5.18 -35.91
N GLY A 643 12.80 4.58 -34.75
CA GLY A 643 13.78 5.12 -33.82
C GLY A 643 13.35 6.46 -33.23
N ILE A 644 14.31 7.37 -33.03
CA ILE A 644 14.03 8.73 -32.58
C ILE A 644 13.66 9.58 -33.80
N VAL A 645 12.41 10.05 -33.84
CA VAL A 645 11.93 10.94 -34.92
C VAL A 645 11.68 12.34 -34.39
N THR A 646 11.87 13.34 -35.23
CA THR A 646 11.51 14.73 -34.93
C THR A 646 10.08 15.01 -35.40
N ARG A 647 9.26 15.62 -34.55
CA ARG A 647 7.87 16.01 -34.83
C ARG A 647 7.64 17.46 -34.44
N GLN A 648 6.66 18.10 -35.06
CA GLN A 648 6.22 19.42 -34.63
C GLN A 648 5.21 19.27 -33.49
N ALA A 649 5.41 19.99 -32.40
CA ALA A 649 4.43 20.19 -31.36
C ALA A 649 3.78 21.56 -31.58
N CYS A 650 2.50 21.57 -31.90
CA CYS A 650 1.76 22.76 -32.26
C CYS A 650 1.07 23.37 -31.05
N GLU A 651 1.07 24.69 -30.99
CA GLU A 651 0.44 25.47 -29.94
C GLU A 651 -0.95 25.98 -30.39
N SER A 652 -1.95 25.85 -29.53
CA SER A 652 -3.32 26.32 -29.74
C SER A 652 -3.61 27.54 -28.88
N TRP A 653 -4.12 28.62 -29.49
CA TRP A 653 -4.30 29.94 -28.87
C TRP A 653 -5.75 30.45 -28.96
N TRP A 654 -6.18 31.28 -28.00
CA TRP A 654 -7.50 31.92 -28.01
C TRP A 654 -7.64 32.99 -29.11
N ARG A 655 -6.55 33.73 -29.42
CA ARG A 655 -6.62 34.99 -30.19
C ARG A 655 -6.59 34.84 -31.70
N TYR A 656 -6.21 33.66 -32.19
CA TYR A 656 -6.16 33.29 -33.59
C TYR A 656 -6.80 31.91 -33.66
N HIS A 657 -7.86 31.71 -34.44
CA HIS A 657 -8.53 30.41 -34.59
C HIS A 657 -7.65 29.34 -35.27
N GLY A 658 -6.32 29.48 -35.22
CA GLY A 658 -5.32 28.56 -35.76
C GLY A 658 -4.82 27.59 -34.69
N CYS A 659 -4.91 26.30 -35.01
CA CYS A 659 -4.48 25.20 -34.16
C CYS A 659 -2.96 24.94 -34.16
N CYS A 660 -2.20 25.61 -35.04
CA CYS A 660 -0.75 25.42 -35.20
C CYS A 660 -0.08 26.67 -35.80
N ASP A 661 -0.45 27.85 -35.32
CA ASP A 661 0.20 29.09 -35.79
C ASP A 661 1.64 29.20 -35.27
N TYR A 662 1.90 28.58 -34.11
CA TYR A 662 3.22 28.40 -33.54
C TYR A 662 3.47 26.91 -33.33
N SER A 663 4.70 26.49 -33.62
CA SER A 663 5.13 25.11 -33.36
C SER A 663 6.58 25.07 -32.94
N VAL A 664 6.91 24.05 -32.15
CA VAL A 664 8.28 23.73 -31.74
C VAL A 664 8.62 22.31 -32.14
N SER A 665 9.86 22.09 -32.55
CA SER A 665 10.32 20.74 -32.90
C SER A 665 10.68 19.98 -31.63
N ILE A 666 10.06 18.82 -31.44
CA ILE A 666 10.36 17.88 -30.36
C ILE A 666 10.83 16.55 -30.93
N ARG A 667 11.58 15.78 -30.14
CA ARG A 667 11.98 14.41 -30.51
C ARG A 667 11.10 13.42 -29.78
N VAL A 668 10.65 12.38 -30.48
CA VAL A 668 9.78 11.34 -29.93
C VAL A 668 10.30 9.97 -30.36
N LYS A 669 10.28 9.02 -29.44
CA LYS A 669 10.66 7.62 -29.67
C LYS A 669 9.56 6.70 -29.16
N ALA A 670 9.22 5.69 -29.96
CA ALA A 670 8.37 4.59 -29.53
C ALA A 670 9.20 3.53 -28.81
N CYS A 671 8.75 3.11 -27.63
CA CYS A 671 9.50 2.22 -26.77
C CYS A 671 8.90 0.81 -26.67
N PRO A 672 9.73 -0.22 -26.42
CA PRO A 672 9.28 -1.54 -25.99
C PRO A 672 8.36 -1.42 -24.78
N GLY A 673 7.13 -1.94 -24.85
CA GLY A 673 6.13 -1.80 -23.77
C GLY A 673 4.97 -0.83 -24.06
N ASN A 674 4.78 -0.43 -25.32
CA ASN A 674 3.64 0.37 -25.78
C ASN A 674 3.50 1.74 -25.09
N TYR A 675 4.60 2.49 -25.05
CA TYR A 675 4.62 3.89 -24.62
C TYR A 675 5.59 4.71 -25.47
N TYR A 676 5.52 6.02 -25.30
CA TYR A 676 6.35 6.98 -26.00
C TYR A 676 7.14 7.80 -25.00
N VAL A 677 8.37 8.14 -25.37
CA VAL A 677 9.18 9.13 -24.66
C VAL A 677 9.38 10.34 -25.57
N TYR A 678 9.36 11.52 -24.97
CA TYR A 678 9.42 12.80 -25.65
C TYR A 678 10.55 13.64 -25.07
N GLU A 679 11.40 14.17 -25.93
CA GLU A 679 12.34 15.23 -25.57
C GLU A 679 11.61 16.56 -25.75
N PHE A 680 10.97 17.02 -24.67
CA PHE A 680 10.25 18.28 -24.67
C PHE A 680 11.21 19.45 -24.61
N VAL A 681 10.84 20.53 -25.30
CA VAL A 681 11.57 21.79 -25.25
C VAL A 681 10.79 22.76 -24.37
N ARG A 682 11.49 23.77 -23.85
CA ARG A 682 10.84 24.82 -23.07
C ARG A 682 9.81 25.53 -23.95
N THR A 683 8.58 25.65 -23.46
CA THR A 683 7.53 26.43 -24.13
C THR A 683 7.89 27.92 -24.09
N ASN A 684 7.62 28.65 -25.17
CA ASN A 684 8.00 30.06 -25.29
C ASN A 684 7.09 30.99 -24.45
N PHE A 685 5.99 30.46 -23.92
CA PHE A 685 4.94 31.23 -23.25
C PHE A 685 4.38 30.46 -22.04
N CYS A 686 4.03 31.19 -20.98
CA CYS A 686 3.40 30.70 -19.76
C CYS A 686 2.08 31.48 -19.58
N PRO A 687 0.91 30.82 -19.50
CA PRO A 687 0.72 29.38 -19.28
C PRO A 687 0.60 28.52 -20.53
N GLY A 688 1.69 27.82 -20.87
CA GLY A 688 1.78 26.83 -21.96
C GLY A 688 2.37 25.50 -21.48
N ALA A 689 1.72 24.38 -21.82
CA ALA A 689 2.12 23.04 -21.39
C ALA A 689 1.76 21.94 -22.42
N TYR A 690 2.50 20.83 -22.39
CA TYR A 690 2.28 19.66 -23.25
C TYR A 690 1.10 18.83 -22.77
N CYS A 691 0.11 18.68 -23.66
CA CYS A 691 -1.11 17.95 -23.42
C CYS A 691 -0.93 16.43 -23.50
N ALA A 692 -1.77 15.70 -22.78
CA ALA A 692 -1.91 14.26 -22.89
C ALA A 692 -3.38 13.85 -23.11
N ALA A 693 -3.63 12.94 -24.05
CA ALA A 693 -4.97 12.51 -24.40
C ALA A 693 -5.38 11.24 -23.62
N ARG A 694 -6.54 11.26 -22.97
CA ARG A 694 -7.13 10.10 -22.28
C ARG A 694 -8.06 9.26 -23.17
N ASN A 695 -8.64 9.87 -24.21
CA ASN A 695 -9.51 9.22 -25.18
C ASN A 695 -8.96 9.49 -26.59
N LEU A 696 -8.56 8.44 -27.33
CA LEU A 696 -8.28 8.57 -28.76
C LEU A 696 -9.31 7.76 -29.56
N PRO A 697 -9.91 8.34 -30.62
CA PRO A 697 -10.68 7.59 -31.59
C PRO A 697 -9.76 6.66 -32.38
N PHE A 698 -10.24 5.44 -32.65
CA PHE A 698 -9.51 4.44 -33.44
C PHE A 698 -9.23 4.96 -34.85
N GLN A 699 -7.97 5.11 -35.23
CA GLN A 699 -7.55 5.19 -36.63
C GLN A 699 -7.00 3.83 -37.06
N ALA A 700 -7.69 3.17 -37.99
CA ALA A 700 -7.20 1.99 -38.68
C ALA A 700 -7.00 2.35 -40.17
N ARG A 701 -5.78 2.18 -40.69
CA ARG A 701 -5.48 2.43 -42.11
C ARG A 701 -6.09 1.40 -43.07
N ASN A 702 -6.45 0.21 -42.57
CA ASN A 702 -7.15 -0.83 -43.32
C ASN A 702 -8.34 -1.34 -42.50
N LEU A 703 -9.56 -1.13 -43.00
CA LEU A 703 -10.79 -1.74 -42.50
C LEU A 703 -11.33 -2.66 -43.59
N SER A 704 -11.17 -3.97 -43.41
CA SER A 704 -11.76 -4.97 -44.30
C SER A 704 -13.02 -5.52 -43.65
N PHE A 705 -14.17 -5.38 -44.31
CA PHE A 705 -15.43 -5.96 -43.85
C PHE A 705 -16.05 -6.81 -44.97
N GLN A 706 -16.50 -8.03 -44.61
CA GLN A 706 -17.34 -8.86 -45.48
C GLN A 706 -18.77 -8.81 -44.97
N ALA A 707 -19.70 -8.29 -45.78
CA ALA A 707 -21.12 -8.31 -45.48
C ALA A 707 -21.94 -8.51 -46.77
N ARG A 708 -22.99 -9.33 -46.71
CA ARG A 708 -23.85 -9.61 -47.87
C ARG A 708 -24.93 -8.55 -48.12
N ASN A 709 -25.27 -7.71 -47.13
CA ASN A 709 -26.17 -6.54 -47.24
C ASN A 709 -25.94 -5.59 -46.05
N LEU A 710 -25.72 -4.30 -46.28
CA LEU A 710 -25.56 -3.27 -45.24
C LEU A 710 -26.32 -1.98 -45.64
N PRO A 711 -27.52 -1.70 -45.10
CA PRO A 711 -28.09 -0.36 -45.15
C PRO A 711 -27.54 0.48 -44.00
N PHE A 712 -26.97 1.65 -44.30
CA PHE A 712 -26.55 2.65 -43.30
C PHE A 712 -27.45 3.88 -43.35
N GLN A 713 -27.83 4.40 -42.18
CA GLN A 713 -28.41 5.73 -42.01
C GLN A 713 -27.63 6.43 -40.90
N SER A 714 -26.98 7.56 -41.21
CA SER A 714 -26.31 8.42 -40.24
C SER A 714 -26.47 9.87 -40.66
N ARG A 715 -26.73 10.76 -39.69
CA ARG A 715 -26.97 12.18 -39.94
C ARG A 715 -25.69 13.02 -39.98
N ASP A 716 -24.61 12.61 -39.30
CA ASP A 716 -23.32 13.31 -39.30
C ASP A 716 -22.14 12.36 -38.95
N LEU A 717 -21.51 11.75 -39.94
CA LEU A 717 -20.25 10.99 -39.78
C LEU A 717 -19.25 11.43 -40.87
N PRO A 718 -18.21 12.21 -40.54
CA PRO A 718 -17.13 12.48 -41.49
C PRO A 718 -16.20 11.26 -41.56
N PHE A 719 -16.21 10.54 -42.69
CA PHE A 719 -15.27 9.47 -42.98
C PHE A 719 -14.26 9.94 -44.04
N GLN A 720 -12.99 9.57 -43.88
CA GLN A 720 -11.95 9.79 -44.87
C GLN A 720 -11.22 8.46 -45.10
N ALA A 721 -11.48 7.80 -46.23
CA ALA A 721 -10.87 6.54 -46.61
C ALA A 721 -10.29 6.66 -48.02
N CYS A 722 -9.02 6.32 -48.21
CA CYS A 722 -8.33 6.45 -49.51
C CYS A 722 -8.54 5.25 -50.45
N ASN A 723 -9.04 4.11 -49.97
CA ASN A 723 -9.40 2.96 -50.81
C ASN A 723 -10.37 2.03 -50.09
N LEU A 724 -11.50 1.70 -50.72
CA LEU A 724 -12.48 0.72 -50.28
C LEU A 724 -12.60 -0.38 -51.34
N PRO A 725 -11.78 -1.45 -51.29
CA PRO A 725 -11.96 -2.58 -52.19
C PRO A 725 -13.11 -3.47 -51.68
N PHE A 726 -14.19 -3.56 -52.45
CA PHE A 726 -15.28 -4.50 -52.22
C PHE A 726 -14.99 -5.81 -52.96
N CYS A 727 -14.58 -6.86 -52.25
CA CYS A 727 -14.63 -8.20 -52.83
C CYS A 727 -16.07 -8.74 -52.71
N HIS A 728 -16.78 -8.75 -53.84
CA HIS A 728 -18.14 -9.31 -54.04
C HIS A 728 -19.29 -8.59 -53.31
N SER A 729 -19.84 -7.55 -53.92
CA SER A 729 -21.19 -7.05 -53.59
C SER A 729 -21.98 -6.74 -54.87
N LYS A 730 -23.13 -7.40 -55.06
CA LYS A 730 -23.93 -7.32 -56.29
C LYS A 730 -24.95 -6.18 -56.34
N ASN A 731 -25.14 -5.38 -55.28
CA ASN A 731 -25.99 -4.18 -55.30
C ASN A 731 -25.60 -3.25 -54.15
N VAL A 732 -25.23 -2.01 -54.45
CA VAL A 732 -25.05 -0.94 -53.44
C VAL A 732 -25.93 0.23 -53.86
N THR A 733 -26.87 0.63 -53.00
CA THR A 733 -27.69 1.83 -53.19
C THR A 733 -27.30 2.84 -52.11
N CYS A 734 -26.72 3.98 -52.52
CA CYS A 734 -26.41 5.10 -51.63
C CYS A 734 -27.55 6.13 -51.68
N ASN A 735 -28.03 6.59 -50.53
CA ASN A 735 -28.96 7.72 -50.46
C ASN A 735 -28.41 8.74 -49.45
N SER A 736 -27.79 9.81 -49.96
CA SER A 736 -27.28 10.96 -49.19
C SER A 736 -27.28 12.21 -50.06
N GLN A 737 -27.67 13.35 -49.49
CA GLN A 737 -27.82 14.63 -50.21
C GLN A 737 -26.48 15.28 -50.64
N HIS A 738 -25.32 14.71 -50.28
CA HIS A 738 -24.01 15.33 -50.55
C HIS A 738 -22.88 14.37 -50.97
N LEU A 739 -23.17 13.21 -51.59
CA LEU A 739 -22.14 12.32 -52.12
C LEU A 739 -22.25 12.17 -53.64
N THR A 740 -21.25 12.67 -54.37
CA THR A 740 -21.03 12.41 -55.80
C THR A 740 -20.15 11.18 -55.98
N CYS A 741 -20.70 10.09 -56.51
CA CYS A 741 -19.93 8.90 -56.90
C CYS A 741 -19.31 9.12 -58.30
N HIS A 742 -17.99 9.02 -58.42
CA HIS A 742 -17.35 8.76 -59.71
C HIS A 742 -17.12 7.25 -59.85
N SER A 743 -17.76 6.65 -60.85
CA SER A 743 -17.50 5.28 -61.29
C SER A 743 -16.48 5.29 -62.43
N ALA A 744 -15.47 4.41 -62.37
CA ALA A 744 -14.89 3.76 -63.55
C ALA A 744 -13.99 2.58 -63.16
N ILE A 745 -14.35 1.44 -63.75
CA ILE A 745 -13.76 0.08 -63.90
C ILE A 745 -12.56 0.15 -64.92
N PRO A 746 -11.75 -0.89 -65.29
CA PRO A 746 -11.62 -2.32 -64.88
C PRO A 746 -10.19 -2.79 -64.50
N SER A 747 -10.16 -4.04 -64.01
CA SER A 747 -9.04 -4.98 -63.94
C SER A 747 -8.18 -5.08 -65.22
N PRO A 748 -6.94 -5.55 -65.06
CA PRO A 748 -6.61 -6.92 -65.48
C PRO A 748 -6.54 -7.90 -64.32
#